data_AF-A0AAU5FVD8-F1
#
_entry.id   AF-A0AAU5FVD8-F1
#
_cell.length_a   1.000
_cell.length_b   1.000
_cell.length_c   1.000
_cell.angle_alpha   90.00
_cell.angle_beta   90.00
_cell.angle_gamma   90.00
#
_symmetry.space_group_name_H-M   'P 1'
#
loop_
_entity.id
_entity.type
_entity.pdbx_description
1 polymer ?
#
loop_
_entity_poly.entity_id
_entity_poly.type
_entity_poly.pdbx_seq_one_letter_code
_entity_poly.pdbx_strand_id
1 'polypeptide(L)'
;MHIPDPDASRLVVIGAGLTDDPSLPELPSVRRGAVALHGLLTDSPVALFHADRTGSLLIDPDDTAVLNAITDASARATDTLIVYYAGHGIRVEDELRLATRSAGPGTGSADGLVPWRSVVNILARSRARYKAVILDCAYGRRAFIESDWAEAVTGRGRLSSTLGLTTTSEDYWTIAPVGAEFPVLTGGLVSLLREGRADAPGYFVFDGTLRRNLRDPEASHENSAVTFDTGGTSMELAFARNIAHEGPPSDRAAPPPIRRPRVPQWTVPGFAGEVSTGPDLLGISEDTLALAVLISSRALQPPLALGLFGDWGSGKTFFMRRLESDIRRLTSGTVVHRYGPAGEPLEPAFCRRVVSVWFNAWHYAEANLWASLIHHIFDSLNGHADAPEQLLEEAMEQIHGIQETRAAAVADTRTAEHLAEEARLAVVRISDEHREAREAAAGLRARDLLSGLRVDGPALAAFNEASRAVGLAPVGAGAQEVAAAVTETRELADSTRRLSTAGPWYRTPLFLGLGTAAVLTTGGFLASALIDWSTGWAAAATAAGAQAVGLCSGAVAWVRRQTGLARTLLGPATALQRQLDARLAELSAAQEREAGAAQERLDLATAELASAREALTRARERERAARDALARLTGERLLERYLADRVASADYGRYLGVVALAHRDLRDLESFLRKAAAEDGGGIDRIVLYIDDLDRCPPKVVATVLEAVHLLLALPLFVVVVGVDSRWLSRSLLHQHPLLLSGTDPQGGADPQGGPGGHADPADYLDKIFQLSYTLPAMTRESSVELLRQTALAGQPDDTAAAEPASVGPAAAVSPSSDAARGAVAAPAQADFRGFAEVTLAAASLALTPEDLRLLEVVAPLVGSSPQRAKRFLNLYRVMKARSVGEAAPHDPALMVVTALVVGFPTVVPAALAAAEEATPIREWLETAVRGQADPARVDGFLAGLTGVPDVGTLTVAALRQHLPLVRRFAWPVPTLPSP
;
A
#
# COMPACT_ATOMS: atom_id res chain seq x y z
N MET A 1 -18.84 -51.21 -19.18
CA MET A 1 -17.89 -51.75 -20.17
C MET A 1 -18.45 -51.76 -21.59
N HIS A 2 -17.73 -51.21 -22.56
CA HIS A 2 -17.98 -51.34 -24.00
C HIS A 2 -16.94 -52.28 -24.62
N ILE A 3 -17.41 -53.26 -25.40
CA ILE A 3 -16.56 -54.18 -26.15
C ILE A 3 -16.58 -53.72 -27.61
N PRO A 4 -15.42 -53.47 -28.25
CA PRO A 4 -15.34 -53.07 -29.64
C PRO A 4 -16.09 -54.04 -30.57
N ASP A 5 -16.95 -53.49 -31.42
CA ASP A 5 -17.53 -54.23 -32.55
C ASP A 5 -16.41 -54.51 -33.56
N PRO A 6 -16.07 -55.79 -33.84
CA PRO A 6 -14.94 -56.15 -34.67
C PRO A 6 -15.07 -55.74 -36.14
N ASP A 7 -16.27 -55.41 -36.63
CA ASP A 7 -16.48 -54.94 -38.01
C ASP A 7 -16.49 -53.39 -38.09
N ALA A 8 -16.93 -52.72 -37.02
CA ALA A 8 -17.05 -51.26 -36.95
C ALA A 8 -15.86 -50.56 -36.28
N SER A 9 -14.90 -51.32 -35.73
CA SER A 9 -13.73 -50.82 -35.02
C SER A 9 -12.44 -50.95 -35.81
N ARG A 10 -11.43 -50.12 -35.53
CA ARG A 10 -10.11 -50.16 -36.19
C ARG A 10 -8.98 -50.04 -35.17
N LEU A 11 -7.89 -50.76 -35.42
CA LEU A 11 -6.66 -50.77 -34.65
C LEU A 11 -5.50 -50.42 -35.59
N VAL A 12 -4.69 -49.43 -35.23
CA VAL A 12 -3.45 -49.07 -35.92
C VAL A 12 -2.29 -49.23 -34.94
N VAL A 13 -1.35 -50.12 -35.25
CA VAL A 13 -0.14 -50.38 -34.45
C VAL A 13 1.08 -49.93 -35.24
N ILE A 14 1.82 -48.98 -34.70
CA ILE A 14 2.97 -48.35 -35.35
C ILE A 14 4.21 -48.59 -34.49
N GLY A 15 5.20 -49.28 -35.05
CA GLY A 15 6.52 -49.46 -34.45
C GLY A 15 7.59 -48.81 -35.30
N ALA A 16 8.10 -47.64 -34.88
CA ALA A 16 9.18 -46.91 -35.54
C ALA A 16 10.49 -47.11 -34.75
N GLY A 17 11.17 -48.23 -35.00
CA GLY A 17 12.42 -48.60 -34.35
C GLY A 17 13.68 -48.23 -35.13
N LEU A 18 13.55 -47.94 -36.43
CA LEU A 18 14.63 -47.49 -37.31
C LEU A 18 14.35 -46.06 -37.81
N THR A 19 15.39 -45.24 -37.86
CA THR A 19 15.36 -43.86 -38.39
C THR A 19 16.55 -43.61 -39.30
N ASP A 20 16.40 -42.78 -40.32
CA ASP A 20 17.49 -42.36 -41.20
C ASP A 20 18.42 -41.32 -40.52
N ASP A 21 18.03 -40.75 -39.39
CA ASP A 21 18.87 -39.90 -38.53
C ASP A 21 19.90 -40.76 -37.76
N PRO A 22 21.21 -40.61 -38.04
CA PRO A 22 22.26 -41.38 -37.37
C PRO A 22 22.46 -40.98 -35.90
N SER A 23 21.87 -39.88 -35.43
CA SER A 23 21.94 -39.44 -34.03
C SER A 23 20.97 -40.18 -33.11
N LEU A 24 19.95 -40.83 -33.67
CA LEU A 24 18.98 -41.62 -32.93
C LEU A 24 19.40 -43.09 -32.92
N PRO A 25 19.49 -43.75 -31.74
CA PRO A 25 19.86 -45.15 -31.68
C PRO A 25 18.75 -46.04 -32.26
N GLU A 26 19.13 -47.09 -32.99
CA GLU A 26 18.17 -48.10 -33.43
C GLU A 26 17.52 -48.80 -32.22
N LEU A 27 16.21 -49.04 -32.31
CA LEU A 27 15.41 -49.70 -31.28
C LEU A 27 14.79 -51.01 -31.80
N PRO A 28 15.56 -52.11 -31.92
CA PRO A 28 15.03 -53.40 -32.36
C PRO A 28 13.88 -53.94 -31.49
N SER A 29 13.85 -53.59 -30.21
CA SER A 29 12.79 -53.97 -29.26
C SER A 29 11.44 -53.36 -29.64
N VAL A 30 11.41 -52.13 -30.17
CA VAL A 30 10.18 -51.46 -30.63
C VAL A 30 9.51 -52.25 -31.75
N ARG A 31 10.28 -52.70 -32.75
CA ARG A 31 9.70 -53.50 -33.84
C ARG A 31 9.13 -54.82 -33.34
N ARG A 32 9.89 -55.53 -32.50
CA ARG A 32 9.44 -56.80 -31.90
C ARG A 32 8.18 -56.61 -31.07
N GLY A 33 8.14 -55.54 -30.27
CA GLY A 33 7.00 -55.19 -29.44
C GLY A 33 5.75 -54.87 -30.25
N ALA A 34 5.86 -54.05 -31.29
CA ALA A 34 4.73 -53.71 -32.17
C ALA A 34 4.17 -54.96 -32.89
N VAL A 35 5.04 -55.84 -33.40
CA VAL A 35 4.61 -57.12 -34.00
C VAL A 35 3.90 -58.01 -32.97
N ALA A 36 4.49 -58.17 -31.78
CA ALA A 36 3.92 -59.00 -30.72
C ALA A 36 2.56 -58.48 -30.23
N LEU A 37 2.45 -57.18 -30.00
CA LEU A 37 1.22 -56.54 -29.55
C LEU A 37 0.13 -56.60 -30.61
N HIS A 38 0.45 -56.33 -31.88
CA HIS A 38 -0.50 -56.48 -32.98
C HIS A 38 -1.02 -57.91 -33.07
N GLY A 39 -0.14 -58.92 -33.07
CA GLY A 39 -0.55 -60.33 -33.13
C GLY A 39 -1.45 -60.73 -31.96
N LEU A 40 -1.16 -60.25 -30.74
CA LEU A 40 -2.03 -60.51 -29.59
C LEU A 40 -3.42 -59.84 -29.72
N LEU A 41 -3.49 -58.63 -30.28
CA LEU A 41 -4.74 -57.91 -30.41
C LEU A 41 -5.58 -58.29 -31.64
N THR A 42 -5.01 -59.06 -32.58
CA THR A 42 -5.66 -59.42 -33.85
C THR A 42 -5.76 -60.93 -34.13
N ASP A 43 -4.79 -61.73 -33.70
CA ASP A 43 -4.60 -63.13 -34.10
C ASP A 43 -4.41 -64.07 -32.90
N SER A 44 -5.08 -63.80 -31.78
CA SER A 44 -4.95 -64.54 -30.52
C SER A 44 -6.31 -64.73 -29.82
N PRO A 45 -6.48 -65.72 -28.92
CA PRO A 45 -7.70 -65.86 -28.12
C PRO A 45 -8.08 -64.62 -27.29
N VAL A 46 -7.12 -63.71 -27.05
CA VAL A 46 -7.37 -62.43 -26.38
C VAL A 46 -7.85 -61.31 -27.31
N ALA A 47 -7.77 -61.50 -28.63
CA ALA A 47 -8.04 -60.48 -29.63
C ALA A 47 -9.50 -60.04 -29.68
N LEU A 48 -9.70 -58.73 -29.89
CA LEU A 48 -11.01 -58.11 -30.18
C LEU A 48 -11.06 -57.50 -31.60
N PHE A 49 -9.97 -57.61 -32.36
CA PHE A 49 -9.81 -57.10 -33.72
C PHE A 49 -9.39 -58.26 -34.65
N HIS A 50 -9.45 -58.04 -35.97
CA HIS A 50 -9.06 -59.02 -36.99
C HIS A 50 -7.95 -58.45 -37.87
N ALA A 51 -6.85 -59.19 -38.06
CA ALA A 51 -5.68 -58.71 -38.80
C ALA A 51 -6.01 -58.28 -40.24
N ASP A 52 -6.83 -59.04 -40.96
CA ASP A 52 -7.12 -58.78 -42.38
C ASP A 52 -8.14 -57.65 -42.62
N ARG A 53 -8.87 -57.21 -41.59
CA ARG A 53 -10.02 -56.30 -41.74
C ARG A 53 -9.93 -55.04 -40.91
N THR A 54 -9.41 -55.16 -39.69
CA THR A 54 -9.51 -54.10 -38.69
C THR A 54 -8.20 -53.76 -37.98
N GLY A 55 -7.18 -54.60 -38.07
CA GLY A 55 -5.81 -54.30 -37.64
C GLY A 55 -4.93 -53.79 -38.77
N SER A 56 -4.10 -52.78 -38.51
CA SER A 56 -3.04 -52.34 -39.41
C SER A 56 -1.73 -52.27 -38.65
N LEU A 57 -0.70 -52.96 -39.15
CA LEU A 57 0.65 -52.97 -38.58
C LEU A 57 1.61 -52.23 -39.50
N LEU A 58 2.26 -51.19 -38.96
CA LEU A 58 3.30 -50.45 -39.67
C LEU A 58 4.62 -50.60 -38.90
N ILE A 59 5.64 -51.11 -39.57
CA ILE A 59 7.00 -51.27 -39.02
C ILE A 59 7.95 -50.38 -39.79
N ASP A 60 8.63 -49.49 -39.07
CA ASP A 60 9.49 -48.44 -39.59
C ASP A 60 8.86 -47.70 -40.79
N PRO A 61 7.62 -47.18 -40.67
CA PRO A 61 6.99 -46.43 -41.76
C PRO A 61 7.62 -45.05 -41.93
N ASP A 62 7.40 -44.42 -43.08
CA ASP A 62 7.59 -42.98 -43.24
C ASP A 62 6.41 -42.18 -42.66
N ASP A 63 6.57 -40.86 -42.56
CA ASP A 63 5.59 -39.93 -42.00
C ASP A 63 4.24 -39.94 -42.75
N THR A 64 4.31 -40.04 -44.07
CA THR A 64 3.16 -40.09 -44.96
C THR A 64 2.34 -41.36 -44.75
N ALA A 65 3.00 -42.51 -44.61
CA ALA A 65 2.37 -43.79 -44.34
C ALA A 65 1.69 -43.81 -42.97
N VAL A 66 2.30 -43.22 -41.93
CA VAL A 66 1.69 -43.05 -40.60
C VAL A 66 0.41 -42.23 -40.68
N LEU A 67 0.48 -41.04 -41.27
CA LEU A 67 -0.68 -40.14 -41.37
C LEU A 67 -1.80 -40.74 -42.22
N ASN A 68 -1.46 -41.41 -43.32
CA ASN A 68 -2.43 -42.09 -44.17
C ASN A 68 -3.12 -43.22 -43.42
N ALA A 69 -2.38 -44.09 -42.73
CA ALA A 69 -2.95 -45.21 -41.99
C ALA A 69 -3.93 -44.75 -40.90
N ILE A 70 -3.58 -43.72 -40.12
CA ILE A 70 -4.45 -43.17 -39.08
C ILE A 70 -5.68 -42.48 -39.71
N THR A 71 -5.51 -41.76 -40.82
CA THR A 71 -6.61 -41.11 -41.56
C THR A 71 -7.60 -42.13 -42.10
N ASP A 72 -7.10 -43.19 -42.71
CA ASP A 72 -7.86 -44.29 -43.25
C ASP A 72 -8.65 -45.04 -42.17
N ALA A 73 -7.99 -45.37 -41.07
CA ALA A 73 -8.65 -45.98 -39.92
C ALA A 73 -9.72 -45.06 -39.31
N SER A 74 -9.43 -43.75 -39.23
CA SER A 74 -10.37 -42.74 -38.74
C SER A 74 -11.60 -42.56 -39.63
N ALA A 75 -11.45 -42.72 -40.94
CA ALA A 75 -12.55 -42.64 -41.89
C ALA A 75 -13.49 -43.87 -41.82
N ARG A 76 -12.93 -45.05 -41.51
CA ARG A 76 -13.64 -46.33 -41.49
C ARG A 76 -14.22 -46.71 -40.13
N ALA A 77 -13.61 -46.27 -39.04
CA ALA A 77 -14.08 -46.59 -37.69
C ALA A 77 -15.35 -45.80 -37.34
N THR A 78 -16.41 -46.50 -36.96
CA THR A 78 -17.65 -45.91 -36.43
C THR A 78 -17.91 -46.28 -34.99
N ASP A 79 -17.34 -47.39 -34.51
CA ASP A 79 -17.47 -47.83 -33.13
C ASP A 79 -16.22 -47.47 -32.31
N THR A 80 -15.14 -48.25 -32.40
CA THR A 80 -13.88 -47.98 -31.67
C THR A 80 -12.69 -47.72 -32.61
N LEU A 81 -11.83 -46.75 -32.29
CA LEU A 81 -10.54 -46.53 -32.94
C LEU A 81 -9.41 -46.57 -31.91
N ILE A 82 -8.46 -47.49 -32.06
CA ILE A 82 -7.25 -47.57 -31.24
C ILE A 82 -6.03 -47.25 -32.10
N VAL A 83 -5.19 -46.31 -31.65
CA VAL A 83 -3.90 -45.98 -32.26
C VAL A 83 -2.80 -46.22 -31.24
N TYR A 84 -1.90 -47.14 -31.55
CA TYR A 84 -0.70 -47.41 -30.77
C TYR A 84 0.53 -46.95 -31.56
N TYR A 85 1.42 -46.23 -30.88
CA TYR A 85 2.72 -45.84 -31.40
C TYR A 85 3.83 -46.15 -30.39
N ALA A 86 4.89 -46.78 -30.88
CA ALA A 86 6.15 -46.95 -30.15
C ALA A 86 7.33 -46.56 -31.04
N GLY A 87 8.29 -45.83 -30.47
CA GLY A 87 9.44 -45.29 -31.21
C GLY A 87 10.01 -44.05 -30.55
N HIS A 88 10.88 -43.33 -31.25
CA HIS A 88 11.42 -42.06 -30.74
C HIS A 88 10.34 -40.97 -30.72
N GLY A 89 10.27 -40.24 -29.61
CA GLY A 89 9.50 -39.00 -29.51
C GLY A 89 10.49 -37.84 -29.42
N ILE A 90 10.36 -36.85 -30.29
CA ILE A 90 11.28 -35.71 -30.39
C ILE A 90 10.51 -34.44 -30.05
N ARG A 91 11.14 -33.57 -29.24
CA ARG A 91 10.61 -32.24 -28.94
C ARG A 91 11.15 -31.25 -29.97
N VAL A 92 10.25 -30.64 -30.74
CA VAL A 92 10.57 -29.57 -31.70
C VAL A 92 9.65 -28.40 -31.41
N GLU A 93 10.21 -27.23 -31.06
CA GLU A 93 9.45 -25.99 -30.77
C GLU A 93 8.31 -26.19 -29.76
N ASP A 94 8.60 -26.90 -28.66
CA ASP A 94 7.65 -27.28 -27.60
C ASP A 94 6.49 -28.21 -28.00
N GLU A 95 6.45 -28.70 -29.24
CA GLU A 95 5.50 -29.73 -29.67
C GLU A 95 6.14 -31.13 -29.68
N LEU A 96 5.40 -32.14 -29.23
CA LEU A 96 5.76 -33.55 -29.43
C LEU A 96 5.65 -33.90 -30.91
N ARG A 97 6.71 -34.47 -31.48
CA ARG A 97 6.68 -35.09 -32.80
C ARG A 97 7.13 -36.55 -32.73
N LEU A 98 6.40 -37.41 -33.44
CA LEU A 98 6.66 -38.83 -33.51
C LEU A 98 7.65 -39.09 -34.65
N ALA A 99 8.80 -39.66 -34.33
CA ALA A 99 9.81 -39.97 -35.34
C ALA A 99 9.35 -41.12 -36.25
N THR A 100 9.70 -41.03 -37.52
CA THR A 100 9.43 -42.10 -38.50
C THR A 100 10.73 -42.51 -39.17
N ARG A 101 10.70 -43.50 -40.05
CA ARG A 101 11.89 -43.95 -40.78
C ARG A 101 12.58 -42.80 -41.51
N SER A 102 11.81 -41.93 -42.13
CA SER A 102 12.30 -40.79 -42.92
C SER A 102 12.80 -39.60 -42.07
N ALA A 103 12.87 -39.72 -40.74
CA ALA A 103 13.41 -38.67 -39.88
C ALA A 103 14.86 -38.37 -40.27
N GLY A 104 15.14 -37.13 -40.70
CA GLY A 104 16.44 -36.71 -41.22
C GLY A 104 17.47 -36.32 -40.15
N PRO A 105 18.77 -36.23 -40.51
CA PRO A 105 19.83 -35.86 -39.58
C PRO A 105 19.68 -34.43 -39.04
N GLY A 106 19.56 -34.33 -37.71
CA GLY A 106 19.54 -33.06 -36.99
C GLY A 106 18.20 -32.82 -36.30
N THR A 107 18.22 -32.74 -34.98
CA THR A 107 17.07 -32.66 -34.05
C THR A 107 16.16 -31.43 -34.23
N GLY A 108 16.32 -30.65 -35.30
CA GLY A 108 15.56 -29.43 -35.60
C GLY A 108 14.91 -29.37 -36.99
N SER A 109 15.18 -30.31 -37.92
CA SER A 109 14.42 -30.35 -39.19
C SER A 109 13.08 -31.05 -38.98
N ALA A 110 11.99 -30.43 -39.46
CA ALA A 110 10.64 -30.99 -39.37
C ALA A 110 10.41 -32.23 -40.23
N ASP A 111 11.33 -32.54 -41.14
CA ASP A 111 11.17 -33.56 -42.18
C ASP A 111 11.18 -34.98 -41.58
N GLY A 112 10.19 -35.79 -41.95
CA GLY A 112 10.06 -37.17 -41.46
C GLY A 112 9.60 -37.30 -40.01
N LEU A 113 9.14 -36.21 -39.38
CA LEU A 113 8.56 -36.21 -38.04
C LEU A 113 7.06 -35.90 -38.11
N VAL A 114 6.23 -36.78 -37.54
CA VAL A 114 4.77 -36.59 -37.51
C VAL A 114 4.39 -35.70 -36.31
N PRO A 115 3.84 -34.50 -36.53
CA PRO A 115 3.42 -33.64 -35.42
C PRO A 115 2.25 -34.26 -34.65
N TRP A 116 2.32 -34.24 -33.31
CA TRP A 116 1.25 -34.76 -32.46
C TRP A 116 -0.10 -34.08 -32.76
N ARG A 117 -0.10 -32.77 -33.01
CA ARG A 117 -1.32 -32.03 -33.38
C ARG A 117 -1.97 -32.57 -34.66
N SER A 118 -1.20 -33.08 -35.61
CA SER A 118 -1.75 -33.70 -36.83
C SER A 118 -2.54 -34.96 -36.50
N VAL A 119 -2.02 -35.81 -35.60
CA VAL A 119 -2.71 -37.01 -35.12
C VAL A 119 -4.01 -36.64 -34.41
N VAL A 120 -3.96 -35.69 -33.47
CA VAL A 120 -5.14 -35.18 -32.74
C VAL A 120 -6.21 -34.64 -33.71
N ASN A 121 -5.80 -33.86 -34.72
CA ASN A 121 -6.71 -33.32 -35.74
C ASN A 121 -7.39 -34.40 -36.60
N ILE A 122 -6.67 -35.48 -36.91
CA ILE A 122 -7.25 -36.64 -37.62
C ILE A 122 -8.27 -37.35 -36.73
N LEU A 123 -7.91 -37.62 -35.47
CA LEU A 123 -8.79 -38.26 -34.50
C LEU A 123 -10.05 -37.44 -34.22
N ALA A 124 -9.96 -36.11 -34.16
CA ALA A 124 -11.10 -35.21 -34.00
C ALA A 124 -12.11 -35.30 -35.17
N ARG A 125 -11.66 -35.72 -36.36
CA ARG A 125 -12.52 -35.92 -37.54
C ARG A 125 -13.14 -37.32 -37.61
N SER A 126 -12.60 -38.28 -36.85
CA SER A 126 -13.10 -39.66 -36.81
C SER A 126 -14.55 -39.73 -36.32
N ARG A 127 -15.33 -40.63 -36.95
CA ARG A 127 -16.71 -40.95 -36.55
C ARG A 127 -16.78 -42.00 -35.44
N ALA A 128 -15.67 -42.60 -35.06
CA ALA A 128 -15.61 -43.57 -33.97
C ALA A 128 -16.20 -42.97 -32.69
N ARG A 129 -17.06 -43.74 -32.03
CA ARG A 129 -17.65 -43.38 -30.74
C ARG A 129 -16.59 -43.44 -29.63
N TYR A 130 -15.70 -44.42 -29.68
CA TYR A 130 -14.62 -44.61 -28.72
C TYR A 130 -13.26 -44.45 -29.41
N LYS A 131 -12.35 -43.70 -28.80
CA LYS A 131 -11.02 -43.44 -29.35
C LYS A 131 -9.97 -43.66 -28.27
N ALA A 132 -8.98 -44.50 -28.51
CA ALA A 132 -7.87 -44.71 -27.58
C ALA A 132 -6.54 -44.51 -28.29
N VAL A 133 -5.60 -43.81 -27.64
CA VAL A 133 -4.24 -43.61 -28.12
C VAL A 133 -3.26 -44.11 -27.06
N ILE A 134 -2.30 -44.93 -27.49
CA ILE A 134 -1.25 -45.48 -26.64
C ILE A 134 0.09 -45.00 -27.21
N LEU A 135 0.87 -44.28 -26.41
CA LEU A 135 2.18 -43.77 -26.78
C LEU A 135 3.24 -44.41 -25.89
N ASP A 136 4.15 -45.17 -26.50
CA ASP A 136 5.33 -45.76 -25.85
C ASP A 136 6.60 -45.11 -26.44
N CYS A 137 6.79 -43.83 -26.13
CA CYS A 137 7.90 -43.00 -26.61
C CYS A 137 8.33 -41.97 -25.56
N ALA A 138 9.57 -41.47 -25.71
CA ALA A 138 10.04 -40.33 -24.92
C ALA A 138 9.10 -39.11 -25.10
N TYR A 139 8.92 -38.32 -24.05
CA TYR A 139 8.00 -37.17 -24.00
C TYR A 139 6.50 -37.48 -24.24
N GLY A 140 6.09 -38.76 -24.30
CA GLY A 140 4.68 -39.15 -24.49
C GLY A 140 3.73 -38.60 -23.42
N ARG A 141 4.21 -38.39 -22.19
CA ARG A 141 3.45 -37.75 -21.10
C ARG A 141 2.96 -36.33 -21.45
N ARG A 142 3.77 -35.54 -22.14
CA ARG A 142 3.42 -34.16 -22.52
C ARG A 142 2.32 -34.10 -23.57
N ALA A 143 2.19 -35.16 -24.39
CA ALA A 143 1.09 -35.30 -25.34
C ALA A 143 -0.28 -35.17 -24.67
N PHE A 144 -0.39 -35.52 -23.38
CA PHE A 144 -1.65 -35.57 -22.66
C PHE A 144 -1.74 -34.55 -21.52
N ILE A 145 -0.63 -34.11 -20.92
CA ILE A 145 -0.64 -33.13 -19.80
C ILE A 145 -0.66 -31.68 -20.28
N GLU A 146 0.01 -31.36 -21.39
CA GLU A 146 0.16 -29.97 -21.86
C GLU A 146 -0.68 -29.64 -23.09
N SER A 147 -1.31 -30.64 -23.70
CA SER A 147 -2.17 -30.44 -24.85
C SER A 147 -3.61 -30.74 -24.48
N ASP A 148 -4.53 -29.82 -24.77
CA ASP A 148 -5.98 -30.02 -24.62
C ASP A 148 -6.54 -31.02 -25.65
N TRP A 149 -5.81 -32.11 -25.96
CA TRP A 149 -6.15 -33.05 -27.03
C TRP A 149 -7.51 -33.72 -26.78
N ALA A 150 -7.82 -34.05 -25.53
CA ALA A 150 -9.10 -34.59 -25.10
C ALA A 150 -10.25 -33.65 -25.49
N GLU A 151 -10.11 -32.35 -25.21
CA GLU A 151 -11.08 -31.33 -25.61
C GLU A 151 -11.09 -31.13 -27.13
N ALA A 152 -9.92 -31.09 -27.78
CA ALA A 152 -9.81 -30.94 -29.23
C ALA A 152 -10.48 -32.09 -30.01
N VAL A 153 -10.43 -33.32 -29.47
CA VAL A 153 -11.06 -34.50 -30.08
C VAL A 153 -12.56 -34.60 -29.75
N THR A 154 -13.00 -34.09 -28.60
CA THR A 154 -14.40 -34.14 -28.14
C THR A 154 -15.25 -32.90 -28.53
N GLY A 155 -14.63 -31.72 -28.71
CA GLY A 155 -15.22 -30.39 -28.88
C GLY A 155 -16.03 -30.12 -30.16
N ARG A 156 -16.48 -31.17 -30.86
CA ARG A 156 -17.36 -31.07 -32.04
C ARG A 156 -18.77 -31.63 -31.82
N GLY A 157 -19.28 -31.56 -30.59
CA GLY A 157 -20.69 -31.85 -30.29
C GLY A 157 -21.10 -33.32 -30.47
N ARG A 158 -20.15 -34.27 -30.35
CA ARG A 158 -20.43 -35.71 -30.37
C ARG A 158 -19.97 -36.35 -29.06
N LEU A 159 -20.79 -37.26 -28.53
CA LEU A 159 -20.55 -38.10 -27.34
C LEU A 159 -19.38 -39.09 -27.55
N SER A 160 -18.18 -38.61 -27.90
CA SER A 160 -17.00 -39.44 -28.08
C SER A 160 -16.21 -39.53 -26.78
N SER A 161 -15.87 -40.74 -26.34
CA SER A 161 -14.95 -40.95 -25.21
C SER A 161 -13.54 -41.15 -25.75
N THR A 162 -12.58 -40.37 -25.25
CA THR A 162 -11.17 -40.42 -25.67
C THR A 162 -10.27 -40.83 -24.51
N LEU A 163 -9.33 -41.75 -24.75
CA LEU A 163 -8.33 -42.18 -23.76
C LEU A 163 -6.90 -42.07 -24.30
N GLY A 164 -5.98 -41.54 -23.50
CA GLY A 164 -4.53 -41.56 -23.70
C GLY A 164 -3.81 -42.44 -22.66
N LEU A 165 -2.83 -43.24 -23.11
CA LEU A 165 -1.97 -44.09 -22.26
C LEU A 165 -0.49 -43.86 -22.59
N THR A 166 0.36 -43.58 -21.59
CA THR A 166 1.82 -43.34 -21.76
C THR A 166 2.64 -43.68 -20.51
N THR A 167 3.96 -43.82 -20.66
CA THR A 167 4.94 -43.91 -19.57
C THR A 167 5.34 -42.50 -19.04
N THR A 168 5.89 -42.43 -17.83
CA THR A 168 6.13 -41.17 -17.06
C THR A 168 7.55 -40.61 -17.04
N SER A 169 8.56 -41.28 -17.60
CA SER A 169 9.92 -40.75 -17.50
C SER A 169 10.12 -39.56 -18.43
N GLU A 170 10.08 -38.35 -17.88
CA GLU A 170 10.40 -37.09 -18.60
C GLU A 170 11.89 -36.98 -18.93
N ASP A 171 12.73 -37.73 -18.22
CA ASP A 171 14.16 -37.76 -18.41
C ASP A 171 14.63 -39.20 -18.61
N TYR A 172 15.42 -39.43 -19.66
CA TYR A 172 16.16 -40.64 -20.07
C TYR A 172 15.74 -41.30 -21.39
N TRP A 173 16.71 -41.34 -22.30
CA TRP A 173 16.74 -41.90 -23.66
C TRP A 173 16.69 -43.44 -23.75
N THR A 174 15.94 -44.12 -22.89
CA THR A 174 15.88 -45.60 -22.92
C THR A 174 14.45 -46.08 -22.89
N ILE A 175 13.83 -46.13 -24.08
CA ILE A 175 12.51 -46.73 -24.36
C ILE A 175 12.48 -48.22 -23.97
N ALA A 176 13.63 -48.88 -23.88
CA ALA A 176 13.81 -50.20 -23.30
C ALA A 176 15.14 -50.25 -22.52
N PRO A 177 15.22 -50.88 -21.32
CA PRO A 177 16.48 -51.20 -20.68
C PRO A 177 17.41 -51.98 -21.64
N VAL A 178 18.72 -51.75 -21.58
CA VAL A 178 19.69 -52.43 -22.45
C VAL A 178 19.55 -53.95 -22.31
N GLY A 179 19.14 -54.63 -23.38
CA GLY A 179 18.91 -56.08 -23.41
C GLY A 179 17.46 -56.55 -23.19
N ALA A 180 16.51 -55.64 -22.91
CA ALA A 180 15.10 -56.00 -22.77
C ALA A 180 14.46 -56.43 -24.11
N GLU A 181 13.55 -57.41 -24.04
CA GLU A 181 12.87 -57.98 -25.22
C GLU A 181 11.96 -56.93 -25.90
N PHE A 182 11.23 -56.15 -25.09
CA PHE A 182 10.26 -55.13 -25.49
C PHE A 182 10.48 -53.79 -24.75
N PRO A 183 9.96 -52.66 -25.28
CA PRO A 183 9.81 -51.41 -24.54
C PRO A 183 8.99 -51.60 -23.26
N VAL A 184 9.17 -50.73 -22.27
CA VAL A 184 8.62 -50.93 -20.92
C VAL A 184 7.09 -51.09 -20.89
N LEU A 185 6.33 -50.16 -21.49
CA LEU A 185 4.87 -50.23 -21.50
C LEU A 185 4.38 -51.38 -22.39
N THR A 186 5.03 -51.55 -23.54
CA THR A 186 4.75 -52.64 -24.47
C THR A 186 4.98 -54.01 -23.83
N GLY A 187 6.05 -54.17 -23.06
CA GLY A 187 6.38 -55.38 -22.32
C GLY A 187 5.31 -55.70 -21.28
N GLY A 188 4.91 -54.71 -20.47
CA GLY A 188 3.82 -54.87 -19.51
C GLY A 188 2.50 -55.28 -20.17
N LEU A 189 2.13 -54.66 -21.31
CA LEU A 189 0.93 -55.03 -22.06
C LEU A 189 1.04 -56.44 -22.65
N VAL A 190 2.18 -56.80 -23.25
CA VAL A 190 2.41 -58.13 -23.82
C VAL A 190 2.35 -59.21 -22.74
N SER A 191 3.00 -59.01 -21.59
CA SER A 191 2.92 -59.95 -20.45
C SER A 191 1.50 -60.10 -19.95
N LEU A 192 0.78 -58.99 -19.72
CA LEU A 192 -0.61 -59.01 -19.27
C LEU A 192 -1.52 -59.79 -20.23
N LEU A 193 -1.34 -59.61 -21.54
CA LEU A 193 -2.13 -60.28 -22.58
C LEU A 193 -1.76 -61.76 -22.77
N ARG A 194 -0.51 -62.14 -22.52
CA ARG A 194 -0.06 -63.54 -22.63
C ARG A 194 -0.40 -64.38 -21.42
N GLU A 195 -0.31 -63.80 -20.23
CA GLU A 195 -0.45 -64.53 -18.96
C GLU A 195 -1.86 -64.42 -18.39
N GLY A 196 -2.55 -63.30 -18.62
CA GLY A 196 -3.82 -62.99 -17.98
C GLY A 196 -3.67 -62.71 -16.48
N ARG A 197 -4.80 -62.41 -15.83
CA ARG A 197 -4.87 -62.19 -14.37
C ARG A 197 -6.11 -62.88 -13.81
N ALA A 198 -5.94 -63.91 -12.98
CA ALA A 198 -7.07 -64.65 -12.41
C ALA A 198 -7.98 -63.77 -11.51
N ASP A 199 -7.40 -62.73 -10.89
CA ASP A 199 -8.07 -61.74 -10.04
C ASP A 199 -8.67 -60.56 -10.83
N ALA A 200 -8.50 -60.51 -12.15
CA ALA A 200 -9.04 -59.45 -13.00
C ALA A 200 -10.32 -59.90 -13.75
N PRO A 201 -11.17 -58.94 -14.19
CA PRO A 201 -12.37 -59.24 -14.97
C PRO A 201 -12.07 -59.98 -16.28
N GLY A 202 -13.09 -60.61 -16.89
CA GLY A 202 -12.95 -61.36 -18.15
C GLY A 202 -12.49 -60.54 -19.37
N TYR A 203 -12.40 -59.21 -19.26
CA TYR A 203 -11.83 -58.33 -20.28
C TYR A 203 -10.89 -57.32 -19.62
N PHE A 204 -9.78 -57.02 -20.31
CA PHE A 204 -8.93 -55.89 -19.96
C PHE A 204 -9.52 -54.62 -20.52
N VAL A 205 -9.75 -53.66 -19.63
CA VAL A 205 -10.35 -52.37 -19.94
C VAL A 205 -9.36 -51.24 -19.71
N PHE A 206 -9.56 -50.19 -20.50
CA PHE A 206 -8.78 -48.98 -20.56
C PHE A 206 -9.23 -48.00 -19.48
N ASP A 207 -8.95 -48.36 -18.22
CA ASP A 207 -9.33 -47.58 -17.02
C ASP A 207 -8.22 -47.60 -15.95
N GLY A 208 -8.51 -47.04 -14.77
CA GLY A 208 -7.58 -47.04 -13.64
C GLY A 208 -7.21 -48.43 -13.10
N THR A 209 -7.92 -49.49 -13.47
CA THR A 209 -7.59 -50.88 -13.12
C THR A 209 -6.45 -51.43 -13.98
N LEU A 210 -6.29 -50.98 -15.23
CA LEU A 210 -5.18 -51.39 -16.09
C LEU A 210 -3.83 -51.10 -15.46
N ARG A 211 -3.68 -49.96 -14.75
CA ARG A 211 -2.46 -49.63 -13.99
C ARG A 211 -2.11 -50.69 -12.95
N ARG A 212 -3.12 -51.21 -12.25
CA ARG A 212 -2.93 -52.27 -11.24
C ARG A 212 -2.57 -53.57 -11.93
N ASN A 213 -3.21 -53.88 -13.05
CA ASN A 213 -2.96 -55.11 -13.80
C ASN A 213 -1.55 -55.15 -14.42
N LEU A 214 -1.04 -53.99 -14.88
CA LEU A 214 0.31 -53.80 -15.41
C LEU A 214 1.42 -53.81 -14.34
N ARG A 215 1.10 -53.79 -13.03
CA ARG A 215 2.11 -53.94 -11.98
C ARG A 215 2.50 -55.40 -11.86
N ASP A 216 3.70 -55.73 -12.31
CA ASP A 216 4.33 -57.01 -11.99
C ASP A 216 4.85 -56.98 -10.53
N PRO A 217 4.39 -57.88 -9.64
CA PRO A 217 4.88 -57.96 -8.27
C PRO A 217 6.37 -58.35 -8.17
N GLU A 218 7.00 -58.93 -9.20
CA GLU A 218 8.42 -59.31 -9.19
C GLU A 218 9.37 -58.30 -9.85
N ALA A 219 8.84 -57.31 -10.59
CA ALA A 219 9.66 -56.27 -11.21
C ALA A 219 10.00 -55.16 -10.20
N SER A 220 11.10 -55.36 -9.47
CA SER A 220 11.74 -54.41 -8.53
C SER A 220 12.35 -53.16 -9.18
N HIS A 221 11.79 -52.65 -10.28
CA HIS A 221 12.21 -51.41 -10.91
C HIS A 221 11.19 -50.30 -10.65
N GLU A 222 11.56 -49.43 -9.71
CA GLU A 222 10.78 -48.33 -9.13
C GLU A 222 10.32 -47.23 -10.11
N ASN A 223 10.48 -47.39 -11.44
CA ASN A 223 10.51 -46.24 -12.36
C ASN A 223 9.62 -46.32 -13.60
N SER A 224 8.45 -46.94 -13.52
CA SER A 224 7.52 -46.96 -14.66
C SER A 224 6.08 -46.72 -14.21
N ALA A 225 5.78 -45.50 -13.77
CA ALA A 225 4.39 -45.11 -13.59
C ALA A 225 3.75 -44.94 -14.98
N VAL A 226 2.71 -45.71 -15.26
CA VAL A 226 1.86 -45.53 -16.44
C VAL A 226 0.86 -44.41 -16.12
N THR A 227 0.80 -43.38 -16.95
CA THR A 227 -0.17 -42.28 -16.86
C THR A 227 -1.33 -42.52 -17.82
N PHE A 228 -2.53 -42.20 -17.33
CA PHE A 228 -3.79 -42.25 -18.07
C PHE A 228 -4.32 -40.83 -18.15
N ASP A 229 -4.83 -40.45 -19.31
CA ASP A 229 -5.56 -39.19 -19.49
C ASP A 229 -6.88 -39.46 -20.23
N THR A 230 -7.98 -38.96 -19.69
CA THR A 230 -9.34 -39.23 -20.19
C THR A 230 -10.07 -37.95 -20.56
N GLY A 231 -10.55 -37.90 -21.80
CA GLY A 231 -11.48 -36.88 -22.30
C GLY A 231 -12.91 -37.41 -22.40
N GLY A 232 -13.83 -36.88 -21.60
CA GLY A 232 -15.25 -37.23 -21.62
C GLY A 232 -15.72 -38.13 -20.46
N THR A 233 -16.96 -38.65 -20.54
CA THR A 233 -17.52 -39.56 -19.52
C THR A 233 -16.67 -40.83 -19.44
N SER A 234 -16.05 -41.05 -18.28
CA SER A 234 -15.24 -42.23 -17.98
C SER A 234 -16.07 -43.50 -18.19
N MET A 235 -15.81 -44.20 -19.28
CA MET A 235 -16.44 -45.49 -19.59
C MET A 235 -15.35 -46.52 -19.89
N GLU A 236 -15.48 -47.69 -19.27
CA GLU A 236 -14.61 -48.86 -19.40
C GLU A 236 -14.60 -49.38 -20.86
N LEU A 237 -13.62 -48.99 -21.68
CA LEU A 237 -13.41 -49.52 -23.04
C LEU A 237 -12.57 -50.81 -22.97
N ALA A 238 -13.08 -51.94 -23.43
CA ALA A 238 -12.30 -53.18 -23.50
C ALA A 238 -11.35 -53.18 -24.70
N PHE A 239 -10.14 -53.73 -24.53
CA PHE A 239 -9.16 -53.88 -25.62
C PHE A 239 -8.65 -55.30 -25.82
N ALA A 240 -8.85 -56.18 -24.85
CA ALA A 240 -8.54 -57.60 -24.97
C ALA A 240 -9.36 -58.45 -23.99
N ARG A 241 -9.49 -59.75 -24.28
CA ARG A 241 -10.04 -60.73 -23.33
C ARG A 241 -8.98 -61.15 -22.32
N ASN A 242 -9.40 -61.38 -21.08
CA ASN A 242 -8.53 -61.94 -20.04
C ASN A 242 -8.69 -63.47 -20.02
N ILE A 243 -7.70 -64.17 -20.57
CA ILE A 243 -7.71 -65.63 -20.70
C ILE A 243 -7.58 -66.39 -19.37
N ALA A 244 -7.08 -65.74 -18.31
CA ALA A 244 -6.94 -66.36 -16.99
C ALA A 244 -8.25 -66.34 -16.17
N HIS A 245 -9.34 -65.81 -16.72
CA HIS A 245 -10.64 -65.76 -16.04
C HIS A 245 -11.44 -67.06 -16.26
N GLU A 246 -11.63 -67.84 -15.20
CA GLU A 246 -12.45 -69.06 -15.23
C GLU A 246 -13.94 -68.73 -14.99
N GLY A 247 -14.65 -68.45 -16.08
CA GLY A 247 -16.11 -68.23 -16.09
C GLY A 247 -16.60 -67.80 -17.47
N PRO A 248 -17.89 -68.03 -17.84
CA PRO A 248 -18.41 -67.46 -19.08
C PRO A 248 -18.24 -65.94 -19.02
N PRO A 249 -17.70 -65.29 -20.08
CA PRO A 249 -17.56 -63.84 -20.12
C PRO A 249 -18.96 -63.25 -20.00
N SER A 250 -19.36 -62.87 -18.79
CA SER A 250 -20.76 -62.66 -18.46
C SER A 250 -21.26 -61.37 -19.12
N ASP A 251 -21.96 -61.53 -20.25
CA ASP A 251 -22.97 -60.57 -20.67
C ASP A 251 -24.02 -60.52 -19.55
N ARG A 252 -24.03 -59.39 -18.83
CA ARG A 252 -24.94 -59.08 -17.71
C ARG A 252 -24.82 -60.03 -16.52
N ALA A 253 -23.90 -59.73 -15.62
CA ALA A 253 -24.37 -59.62 -14.23
C ALA A 253 -25.40 -58.48 -14.22
N ALA A 254 -26.68 -58.81 -13.97
CA ALA A 254 -27.60 -57.80 -13.43
C ALA A 254 -26.83 -57.10 -12.31
N PRO A 255 -26.80 -55.75 -12.25
CA PRO A 255 -26.02 -55.08 -11.23
C PRO A 255 -26.43 -55.71 -9.90
N PRO A 256 -25.48 -56.24 -9.08
CA PRO A 256 -25.82 -56.43 -7.68
C PRO A 256 -26.47 -55.12 -7.26
N PRO A 257 -27.65 -55.13 -6.60
CA PRO A 257 -28.44 -53.92 -6.36
C PRO A 257 -27.43 -52.86 -6.01
N ILE A 258 -27.31 -51.82 -6.85
CA ILE A 258 -26.20 -50.87 -6.71
C ILE A 258 -26.30 -50.43 -5.26
N ARG A 259 -25.46 -51.00 -4.39
CA ARG A 259 -24.98 -50.29 -3.24
C ARG A 259 -24.21 -49.23 -3.97
N ARG A 260 -24.91 -48.14 -4.29
CA ARG A 260 -24.30 -46.86 -4.61
C ARG A 260 -23.14 -46.86 -3.65
N PRO A 261 -21.86 -46.84 -4.11
CA PRO A 261 -20.74 -46.79 -3.17
C PRO A 261 -21.19 -45.73 -2.20
N ARG A 262 -21.50 -46.14 -0.95
CA ARG A 262 -22.38 -45.35 -0.06
C ARG A 262 -21.80 -43.97 -0.21
N VAL A 263 -22.48 -43.03 -0.88
CA VAL A 263 -21.93 -41.69 -1.06
C VAL A 263 -21.64 -41.35 0.37
N PRO A 264 -20.36 -41.26 0.80
CA PRO A 264 -20.08 -41.32 2.21
C PRO A 264 -20.85 -40.13 2.76
N GLN A 265 -21.89 -40.44 3.54
CA GLN A 265 -22.73 -39.41 4.10
C GLN A 265 -21.87 -38.84 5.20
N TRP A 266 -21.05 -37.88 4.80
CA TRP A 266 -20.23 -37.15 5.72
C TRP A 266 -21.20 -36.27 6.49
N THR A 267 -21.44 -36.66 7.73
CA THR A 267 -22.03 -35.75 8.69
C THR A 267 -20.97 -34.70 8.99
N VAL A 268 -21.32 -33.42 8.92
CA VAL A 268 -20.41 -32.35 9.34
C VAL A 268 -20.06 -32.62 10.81
N PRO A 269 -18.79 -32.92 11.16
CA PRO A 269 -18.44 -33.33 12.52
C PRO A 269 -18.80 -32.28 13.58
N GLY A 270 -18.94 -31.02 13.16
CA GLY A 270 -18.92 -29.87 14.04
C GLY A 270 -17.49 -29.54 14.44
N PHE A 271 -17.16 -28.26 14.53
CA PHE A 271 -15.84 -27.81 14.96
C PHE A 271 -16.00 -26.73 16.02
N ALA A 272 -15.43 -26.98 17.18
CA ALA A 272 -15.31 -25.99 18.22
C ALA A 272 -14.00 -25.21 18.04
N GLY A 273 -14.10 -24.03 17.45
CA GLY A 273 -12.98 -23.11 17.31
C GLY A 273 -12.50 -22.56 18.66
N GLU A 274 -11.35 -21.89 18.62
CA GLU A 274 -10.90 -21.06 19.73
C GLU A 274 -11.79 -19.82 19.83
N VAL A 275 -12.92 -19.95 20.53
CA VAL A 275 -13.72 -18.80 20.93
C VAL A 275 -13.05 -18.13 22.12
N SER A 276 -12.66 -16.86 21.95
CA SER A 276 -12.03 -16.03 22.97
C SER A 276 -13.02 -15.22 23.81
N THR A 277 -14.32 -15.42 23.57
CA THR A 277 -15.45 -14.80 24.28
C THR A 277 -16.49 -15.88 24.62
N GLY A 278 -17.17 -15.76 25.75
CA GLY A 278 -18.09 -16.80 26.22
C GLY A 278 -18.34 -16.74 27.73
N PRO A 279 -19.12 -17.69 28.27
CA PRO A 279 -19.30 -17.82 29.71
C PRO A 279 -17.97 -18.13 30.38
N ASP A 280 -17.78 -17.57 31.57
CA ASP A 280 -16.59 -17.83 32.36
C ASP A 280 -16.69 -19.19 33.04
N LEU A 281 -15.89 -20.12 32.55
CA LEU A 281 -15.76 -21.46 33.11
C LEU A 281 -14.44 -21.63 33.87
N LEU A 282 -13.58 -20.61 33.92
CA LEU A 282 -12.32 -20.67 34.67
C LEU A 282 -12.45 -20.04 36.06
N GLY A 283 -13.59 -19.41 36.36
CA GLY A 283 -13.82 -18.71 37.62
C GLY A 283 -13.01 -17.41 37.72
N ILE A 284 -12.67 -16.82 36.58
CA ILE A 284 -11.81 -15.62 36.50
C ILE A 284 -12.60 -14.31 36.55
N SER A 285 -13.93 -14.32 36.52
CA SER A 285 -14.76 -13.12 36.36
C SER A 285 -14.60 -12.11 37.49
N GLU A 286 -14.48 -12.58 38.73
CA GLU A 286 -14.26 -11.69 39.88
C GLU A 286 -12.88 -11.04 39.79
N ASP A 287 -11.87 -11.80 39.36
CA ASP A 287 -10.50 -11.32 39.20
C ASP A 287 -10.38 -10.34 38.01
N THR A 288 -11.00 -10.64 36.86
CA THR A 288 -11.02 -9.74 35.70
C THR A 288 -11.75 -8.45 36.02
N LEU A 289 -12.86 -8.53 36.77
CA LEU A 289 -13.59 -7.35 37.23
C LEU A 289 -12.77 -6.51 38.20
N ALA A 290 -12.12 -7.11 39.19
CA ALA A 290 -11.27 -6.40 40.14
C ALA A 290 -10.11 -5.67 39.44
N LEU A 291 -9.46 -6.32 38.49
CA LEU A 291 -8.42 -5.72 37.66
C LEU A 291 -8.98 -4.64 36.72
N ALA A 292 -10.16 -4.85 36.12
CA ALA A 292 -10.81 -3.84 35.29
C ALA A 292 -11.17 -2.58 36.09
N VAL A 293 -11.61 -2.74 37.35
CA VAL A 293 -11.87 -1.62 38.28
C VAL A 293 -10.59 -0.86 38.58
N LEU A 294 -9.50 -1.56 38.88
CA LEU A 294 -8.19 -0.94 39.10
C LEU A 294 -7.71 -0.19 37.86
N ILE A 295 -7.68 -0.88 36.71
CA ILE A 295 -7.17 -0.36 35.42
C ILE A 295 -8.03 0.77 34.89
N SER A 296 -9.34 0.80 35.17
CA SER A 296 -10.24 1.89 34.75
C SER A 296 -10.32 3.04 35.75
N SER A 297 -9.78 2.88 36.97
CA SER A 297 -9.88 3.90 38.03
C SER A 297 -9.09 5.16 37.69
N ARG A 298 -9.68 6.35 37.90
CA ARG A 298 -8.92 7.61 37.80
C ARG A 298 -7.87 7.78 38.90
N ALA A 299 -8.00 7.04 40.01
CA ALA A 299 -7.04 7.08 41.11
C ALA A 299 -5.74 6.29 40.82
N LEU A 300 -5.78 5.34 39.87
CA LEU A 300 -4.57 4.67 39.41
C LEU A 300 -3.68 5.67 38.66
N GLN A 301 -2.43 5.83 39.11
CA GLN A 301 -1.39 6.57 38.40
C GLN A 301 -0.53 5.59 37.61
N PRO A 302 -0.66 5.50 36.26
CA PRO A 302 0.23 4.69 35.44
C PRO A 302 1.68 5.17 35.55
N PRO A 303 2.67 4.32 35.22
CA PRO A 303 2.57 3.04 34.50
C PRO A 303 2.08 1.85 35.35
N LEU A 304 1.51 0.83 34.70
CA LEU A 304 1.23 -0.47 35.34
C LEU A 304 1.50 -1.61 34.35
N ALA A 305 2.31 -2.59 34.71
CA ALA A 305 2.49 -3.85 34.00
C ALA A 305 1.92 -5.02 34.79
N LEU A 306 1.02 -5.77 34.14
CA LEU A 306 0.40 -6.99 34.61
C LEU A 306 0.96 -8.19 33.84
N GLY A 307 1.66 -9.09 34.53
CA GLY A 307 2.08 -10.38 34.00
C GLY A 307 0.97 -11.41 34.18
N LEU A 308 0.45 -11.95 33.08
CA LEU A 308 -0.56 -13.00 33.05
C LEU A 308 0.11 -14.35 32.76
N PHE A 309 0.26 -15.15 33.81
CA PHE A 309 1.00 -16.41 33.77
C PHE A 309 0.07 -17.61 33.66
N GLY A 310 0.39 -18.54 32.77
CA GLY A 310 -0.29 -19.82 32.70
C GLY A 310 0.28 -20.72 31.61
N ASP A 311 0.01 -22.02 31.77
CA ASP A 311 0.40 -23.05 30.80
C ASP A 311 -0.18 -22.77 29.40
N TRP A 312 0.36 -23.47 28.41
CA TRP A 312 -0.15 -23.43 27.04
C TRP A 312 -1.61 -23.90 26.99
N GLY A 313 -2.47 -23.09 26.36
CA GLY A 313 -3.89 -23.38 26.24
C GLY A 313 -4.71 -23.23 27.53
N SER A 314 -4.18 -22.58 28.58
CA SER A 314 -4.88 -22.33 29.86
C SER A 314 -6.00 -21.29 29.77
N GLY A 315 -6.00 -20.44 28.73
CA GLY A 315 -7.00 -19.38 28.54
C GLY A 315 -6.48 -17.95 28.73
N LYS A 316 -5.17 -17.69 28.61
CA LYS A 316 -4.57 -16.35 28.71
C LYS A 316 -5.28 -15.30 27.84
N THR A 317 -5.46 -15.57 26.56
CA THR A 317 -6.18 -14.68 25.62
C THR A 317 -7.64 -14.48 26.02
N PHE A 318 -8.32 -15.51 26.51
CA PHE A 318 -9.71 -15.42 27.00
C PHE A 318 -9.82 -14.48 28.20
N PHE A 319 -8.88 -14.59 29.15
CA PHE A 319 -8.79 -13.67 30.29
C PHE A 319 -8.59 -12.22 29.84
N MET A 320 -7.66 -11.96 28.92
CA MET A 320 -7.41 -10.61 28.40
C MET A 320 -8.63 -10.02 27.68
N ARG A 321 -9.33 -10.83 26.87
CA ARG A 321 -10.58 -10.40 26.19
C ARG A 321 -11.69 -10.10 27.18
N ARG A 322 -11.80 -10.89 28.26
CA ARG A 322 -12.76 -10.63 29.33
C ARG A 322 -12.42 -9.34 30.08
N LEU A 323 -11.15 -9.13 30.43
CA LEU A 323 -10.65 -7.91 31.04
C LEU A 323 -10.94 -6.68 30.17
N GLU A 324 -10.66 -6.74 28.87
CA GLU A 324 -11.00 -5.69 27.90
C GLU A 324 -12.50 -5.40 27.89
N SER A 325 -13.33 -6.43 27.88
CA SER A 325 -14.80 -6.28 27.92
C SER A 325 -15.28 -5.65 29.22
N ASP A 326 -14.71 -6.03 30.36
CA ASP A 326 -15.04 -5.47 31.67
C ASP A 326 -14.62 -3.99 31.77
N ILE A 327 -13.43 -3.63 31.24
CA ILE A 327 -12.98 -2.24 31.12
C ILE A 327 -13.95 -1.43 30.27
N ARG A 328 -14.27 -1.90 29.06
CA ARG A 328 -15.23 -1.21 28.17
C ARG A 328 -16.59 -0.98 28.84
N ARG A 329 -17.08 -1.97 29.60
CA ARG A 329 -18.34 -1.87 30.36
C ARG A 329 -18.27 -0.82 31.47
N LEU A 330 -17.14 -0.69 32.16
CA LEU A 330 -16.95 0.34 33.20
C LEU A 330 -16.81 1.74 32.60
N THR A 331 -16.27 1.88 31.38
CA THR A 331 -15.97 3.17 30.76
C THR A 331 -17.08 3.68 29.82
N SER A 332 -18.05 2.84 29.41
CA SER A 332 -19.13 3.20 28.48
C SER A 332 -20.23 4.13 29.04
N GLY A 333 -19.99 4.80 30.18
CA GLY A 333 -20.85 5.85 30.72
C GLY A 333 -22.14 5.40 31.42
N THR A 334 -22.42 4.09 31.50
CA THR A 334 -23.69 3.56 32.06
C THR A 334 -23.65 3.29 33.58
N VAL A 335 -22.47 3.38 34.21
CA VAL A 335 -22.27 2.94 35.59
C VAL A 335 -21.75 4.10 36.45
N VAL A 336 -22.67 4.73 37.19
CA VAL A 336 -22.47 5.60 38.38
C VAL A 336 -22.18 7.09 38.10
N HIS A 337 -23.26 7.88 37.92
CA HIS A 337 -23.27 9.25 38.43
C HIS A 337 -23.37 9.17 39.94
N ARG A 338 -22.28 9.43 40.65
CA ARG A 338 -22.27 9.52 42.11
C ARG A 338 -22.64 10.97 42.47
N TYR A 339 -23.74 11.16 43.20
CA TYR A 339 -24.10 12.47 43.76
C TYR A 339 -23.63 12.52 45.22
N GLY A 340 -23.02 13.63 45.62
CA GLY A 340 -22.70 13.86 47.02
C GLY A 340 -23.98 13.97 47.87
N PRO A 341 -23.88 13.88 49.21
CA PRO A 341 -25.03 14.04 50.11
C PRO A 341 -25.76 15.40 49.97
N ALA A 342 -25.15 16.39 49.31
CA ALA A 342 -25.73 17.69 48.99
C ALA A 342 -26.22 17.83 47.53
N GLY A 343 -26.23 16.76 46.73
CA GLY A 343 -26.65 16.81 45.32
C GLY A 343 -25.59 17.32 44.33
N GLU A 344 -24.37 17.60 44.80
CA GLU A 344 -23.23 17.97 43.96
C GLU A 344 -22.79 16.78 43.07
N PRO A 345 -22.51 16.97 41.77
CA PRO A 345 -21.94 15.93 40.93
C PRO A 345 -20.51 15.59 41.39
N LEU A 346 -20.26 14.36 41.81
CA LEU A 346 -18.90 13.89 42.12
C LEU A 346 -18.12 13.65 40.82
N GLU A 347 -16.81 13.93 40.86
CA GLU A 347 -15.87 13.53 39.80
C GLU A 347 -16.08 12.04 39.42
N PRO A 348 -16.10 11.70 38.12
CA PRO A 348 -16.29 10.32 37.70
C PRO A 348 -15.16 9.44 38.27
N ALA A 349 -15.53 8.33 38.92
CA ALA A 349 -14.56 7.44 39.57
C ALA A 349 -13.68 6.68 38.54
N PHE A 350 -14.15 6.56 37.30
CA PHE A 350 -13.49 5.84 36.23
C PHE A 350 -13.14 6.74 35.05
N CYS A 351 -12.14 6.34 34.27
CA CYS A 351 -11.77 6.96 33.00
C CYS A 351 -12.97 6.95 32.03
N ARG A 352 -13.11 8.03 31.25
CA ARG A 352 -14.16 8.18 30.23
C ARG A 352 -13.77 7.48 28.93
N ARG A 353 -12.49 7.57 28.53
CA ARG A 353 -11.99 6.99 27.27
C ARG A 353 -10.73 6.17 27.52
N VAL A 354 -10.90 4.84 27.57
CA VAL A 354 -9.80 3.87 27.63
C VAL A 354 -9.67 3.16 26.29
N VAL A 355 -8.50 3.25 25.66
CA VAL A 355 -8.20 2.58 24.38
C VAL A 355 -7.46 1.28 24.66
N SER A 356 -7.89 0.20 24.01
CA SER A 356 -7.25 -1.12 24.09
C SER A 356 -6.47 -1.39 22.80
N VAL A 357 -5.19 -1.74 22.92
CA VAL A 357 -4.27 -2.03 21.81
C VAL A 357 -3.82 -3.48 21.92
N TRP A 358 -3.89 -4.26 20.84
CA TRP A 358 -3.59 -5.71 20.85
C TRP A 358 -2.36 -6.04 20.02
N PHE A 359 -1.25 -6.38 20.68
CA PHE A 359 0.00 -6.72 20.01
C PHE A 359 0.32 -8.22 20.14
N ASN A 360 0.25 -8.95 19.04
CA ASN A 360 0.72 -10.34 18.98
C ASN A 360 2.23 -10.36 18.71
N ALA A 361 3.04 -10.75 19.70
CA ALA A 361 4.50 -10.67 19.58
C ALA A 361 5.07 -11.64 18.53
N TRP A 362 4.42 -12.78 18.31
CA TRP A 362 4.86 -13.79 17.35
C TRP A 362 4.77 -13.31 15.90
N HIS A 363 3.71 -12.59 15.54
CA HIS A 363 3.53 -12.05 14.17
C HIS A 363 4.65 -11.11 13.73
N TYR A 364 5.34 -10.47 14.68
CA TYR A 364 6.38 -9.49 14.40
C TYR A 364 7.78 -9.97 14.80
N ALA A 365 7.94 -11.26 15.09
CA ALA A 365 9.20 -11.84 15.54
C ALA A 365 10.34 -11.75 14.50
N GLU A 366 10.01 -11.66 13.20
CA GLU A 366 10.98 -11.53 12.10
C GLU A 366 11.22 -10.07 11.66
N ALA A 367 10.38 -9.12 12.10
CA ALA A 367 10.43 -7.71 11.71
C ALA A 367 11.09 -6.82 12.78
N ASN A 368 11.22 -5.51 12.51
CA ASN A 368 11.64 -4.55 13.54
C ASN A 368 10.49 -4.34 14.55
N LEU A 369 10.50 -5.14 15.62
CA LEU A 369 9.50 -5.18 16.69
C LEU A 369 9.07 -3.79 17.18
N TRP A 370 10.01 -2.85 17.31
CA TRP A 370 9.75 -1.49 17.77
C TRP A 370 8.91 -0.67 16.80
N ALA A 371 9.27 -0.73 15.51
CA ALA A 371 8.54 -0.03 14.46
C ALA A 371 7.12 -0.61 14.32
N SER A 372 7.00 -1.94 14.37
CA SER A 372 5.71 -2.63 14.31
C SER A 372 4.81 -2.33 15.52
N LEU A 373 5.37 -2.30 16.74
CA LEU A 373 4.63 -1.97 17.95
C LEU A 373 4.11 -0.53 17.92
N ILE A 374 4.95 0.42 17.53
CA ILE A 374 4.56 1.84 17.43
C ILE A 374 3.51 2.04 16.35
N HIS A 375 3.72 1.48 15.16
CA HIS A 375 2.74 1.53 14.08
C HIS A 375 1.39 0.98 14.56
N HIS A 376 1.38 -0.15 15.26
CA HIS A 376 0.15 -0.76 15.73
C HIS A 376 -0.54 0.04 16.85
N ILE A 377 0.22 0.65 17.77
CA ILE A 377 -0.32 1.58 18.77
C ILE A 377 -0.99 2.76 18.07
N PHE A 378 -0.31 3.35 17.09
CA PHE A 378 -0.83 4.49 16.34
C PHE A 378 -2.07 4.18 15.51
N ASP A 379 -2.07 3.05 14.81
CA ASP A 379 -3.22 2.55 14.05
C ASP A 379 -4.44 2.34 14.96
N SER A 380 -4.23 1.69 16.11
CA SER A 380 -5.29 1.45 17.11
C SER A 380 -5.86 2.74 17.72
N LEU A 381 -5.07 3.82 17.80
CA LEU A 381 -5.52 5.12 18.29
C LEU A 381 -6.38 5.89 17.27
N ASN A 382 -6.25 5.59 15.97
CA ASN A 382 -7.04 6.19 14.89
C ASN A 382 -8.43 5.57 14.70
N GLY A 383 -8.73 4.43 15.31
CA GLY A 383 -10.10 3.89 15.44
C GLY A 383 -10.76 3.34 14.17
N HIS A 384 -10.04 3.11 13.07
CA HIS A 384 -10.61 2.59 11.82
C HIS A 384 -10.23 1.12 11.58
N ALA A 385 -11.21 0.22 11.71
CA ALA A 385 -11.03 -1.21 11.51
C ALA A 385 -11.24 -1.71 10.08
N ASP A 386 -11.62 -0.87 9.10
CA ASP A 386 -11.82 -1.30 7.71
C ASP A 386 -11.37 -0.22 6.70
N ALA A 387 -10.44 -0.59 5.81
CA ALA A 387 -9.89 0.12 4.64
C ALA A 387 -9.16 1.47 4.88
N PRO A 388 -7.92 1.46 5.43
CA PRO A 388 -7.12 2.66 5.69
C PRO A 388 -6.43 3.27 4.45
N GLU A 389 -6.07 2.50 3.43
CA GLU A 389 -5.22 3.01 2.33
C GLU A 389 -5.92 4.07 1.47
N GLN A 390 -7.20 3.89 1.10
CA GLN A 390 -7.90 4.83 0.22
C GLN A 390 -8.26 6.15 0.91
N LEU A 391 -8.70 6.11 2.17
CA LEU A 391 -9.01 7.32 2.93
C LEU A 391 -7.74 8.09 3.33
N LEU A 392 -6.65 7.37 3.61
CA LEU A 392 -5.34 7.98 3.84
C LEU A 392 -4.79 8.58 2.54
N GLU A 393 -4.95 7.92 1.40
CA GLU A 393 -4.53 8.42 0.08
C GLU A 393 -5.33 9.67 -0.35
N GLU A 394 -6.66 9.67 -0.16
CA GLU A 394 -7.52 10.84 -0.39
C GLU A 394 -7.19 12.01 0.57
N ALA A 395 -6.94 11.72 1.85
CA ALA A 395 -6.53 12.74 2.82
C ALA A 395 -5.12 13.27 2.52
N MET A 396 -4.19 12.40 2.08
CA MET A 396 -2.84 12.77 1.68
C MET A 396 -2.84 13.61 0.40
N GLU A 397 -3.66 13.28 -0.60
CA GLU A 397 -3.79 14.06 -1.84
C GLU A 397 -4.35 15.47 -1.56
N GLN A 398 -5.37 15.56 -0.69
CA GLN A 398 -5.93 16.84 -0.27
C GLN A 398 -4.92 17.69 0.52
N ILE A 399 -4.16 17.08 1.44
CA ILE A 399 -3.15 17.78 2.24
C ILE A 399 -1.98 18.22 1.36
N HIS A 400 -1.50 17.36 0.46
CA HIS A 400 -0.41 17.67 -0.46
C HIS A 400 -0.79 18.83 -1.38
N GLY A 401 -1.99 18.80 -1.98
CA GLY A 401 -2.48 19.90 -2.82
C GLY A 401 -2.59 21.23 -2.07
N ILE A 402 -3.01 21.22 -0.80
CA ILE A 402 -3.06 22.43 0.04
C ILE A 402 -1.64 22.92 0.39
N GLN A 403 -0.69 22.02 0.65
CA GLN A 403 0.70 22.36 0.92
C GLN A 403 1.41 22.96 -0.30
N GLU A 404 1.20 22.41 -1.50
CA GLU A 404 1.71 22.97 -2.76
C GLU A 404 1.13 24.36 -3.02
N THR A 405 -0.19 24.51 -2.84
CA THR A 405 -0.86 25.82 -2.98
C THR A 405 -0.28 26.85 -2.01
N ARG A 406 0.04 26.45 -0.78
CA ARG A 406 0.72 27.32 0.20
C ARG A 406 2.14 27.64 -0.22
N ALA A 407 2.92 26.67 -0.68
CA ALA A 407 4.30 26.88 -1.11
C ALA A 407 4.37 27.87 -2.28
N ALA A 408 3.47 27.72 -3.27
CA ALA A 408 3.30 28.67 -4.36
C ALA A 408 2.90 30.06 -3.87
N ALA A 409 1.91 30.17 -2.97
CA ALA A 409 1.49 31.45 -2.42
C ALA A 409 2.61 32.18 -1.64
N VAL A 410 3.45 31.44 -0.90
CA VAL A 410 4.61 32.00 -0.19
C VAL A 410 5.68 32.49 -1.18
N ALA A 411 5.94 31.75 -2.26
CA ALA A 411 6.87 32.16 -3.31
C ALA A 411 6.39 33.41 -4.05
N ASP A 412 5.09 33.49 -4.36
CA ASP A 412 4.44 34.67 -4.96
C ASP A 412 4.56 35.90 -4.05
N THR A 413 4.29 35.74 -2.74
CA THR A 413 4.46 36.83 -1.77
C THR A 413 5.89 37.35 -1.77
N ARG A 414 6.90 36.47 -1.70
CA ARG A 414 8.32 36.88 -1.72
C ARG A 414 8.69 37.63 -3.00
N THR A 415 8.19 37.17 -4.14
CA THR A 415 8.44 37.82 -5.43
C THR A 415 7.79 39.20 -5.49
N ALA A 416 6.54 39.32 -5.03
CA ALA A 416 5.83 40.59 -4.97
C ALA A 416 6.45 41.57 -3.95
N GLU A 417 7.00 41.07 -2.84
CA GLU A 417 7.74 41.89 -1.87
C GLU A 417 9.00 42.48 -2.50
N HIS A 418 9.76 41.67 -3.24
CA HIS A 418 10.96 42.13 -3.92
C HIS A 418 10.64 43.22 -4.96
N LEU A 419 9.64 42.98 -5.82
CA LEU A 419 9.21 43.95 -6.84
C LEU A 419 8.68 45.27 -6.23
N ALA A 420 7.94 45.18 -5.13
CA ALA A 420 7.43 46.37 -4.44
C ALA A 420 8.57 47.19 -3.80
N GLU A 421 9.62 46.52 -3.30
CA GLU A 421 10.79 47.20 -2.74
C GLU A 421 11.66 47.82 -3.84
N GLU A 422 11.88 47.12 -4.96
CA GLU A 422 12.57 47.68 -6.13
C GLU A 422 11.86 48.93 -6.67
N ALA A 423 10.54 48.87 -6.85
CA ALA A 423 9.73 50.02 -7.28
C ALA A 423 9.78 51.17 -6.25
N ARG A 424 9.83 50.86 -4.95
CA ARG A 424 9.96 51.86 -3.90
C ARG A 424 11.30 52.59 -3.99
N LEU A 425 12.39 51.85 -4.16
CA LEU A 425 13.73 52.42 -4.31
C LEU A 425 13.83 53.26 -5.59
N ALA A 426 13.18 52.84 -6.67
CA ALA A 426 13.09 53.61 -7.91
C ALA A 426 12.37 54.95 -7.71
N VAL A 427 11.24 54.97 -6.99
CA VAL A 427 10.53 56.21 -6.64
C VAL A 427 11.40 57.14 -5.81
N VAL A 428 12.13 56.63 -4.82
CA VAL A 428 13.05 57.45 -4.01
C VAL A 428 14.11 58.10 -4.90
N ARG A 429 14.80 57.32 -5.73
CA ARG A 429 15.83 57.84 -6.66
C ARG A 429 15.27 58.89 -7.62
N ILE A 430 14.14 58.61 -8.27
CA ILE A 430 13.51 59.54 -9.22
C ILE A 430 12.95 60.79 -8.53
N SER A 431 12.50 60.66 -7.28
CA SER A 431 12.04 61.81 -6.49
C SER A 431 13.17 62.77 -6.14
N ASP A 432 14.38 62.24 -5.88
CA ASP A 432 15.58 63.07 -5.70
C ASP A 432 15.97 63.76 -7.01
N GLU A 433 15.94 63.07 -8.15
CA GLU A 433 16.16 63.68 -9.47
C GLU A 433 15.14 64.79 -9.78
N HIS A 434 13.86 64.56 -9.48
CA HIS A 434 12.82 65.59 -9.63
C HIS A 434 13.08 66.78 -8.71
N ARG A 435 13.46 66.54 -7.46
CA ARG A 435 13.80 67.60 -6.50
C ARG A 435 14.98 68.43 -7.00
N GLU A 436 16.04 67.79 -7.49
CA GLU A 436 17.21 68.47 -8.06
C GLU A 436 16.85 69.28 -9.32
N ALA A 437 16.07 68.72 -10.24
CA ALA A 437 15.60 69.43 -11.44
C ALA A 437 14.70 70.63 -11.09
N ARG A 438 13.85 70.49 -10.07
CA ARG A 438 12.98 71.57 -9.59
C ARG A 438 13.76 72.64 -8.83
N GLU A 439 14.73 72.25 -8.00
CA GLU A 439 15.64 73.17 -7.31
C GLU A 439 16.52 73.92 -8.33
N ALA A 440 16.96 73.28 -9.41
CA ALA A 440 17.65 73.93 -10.53
C ALA A 440 16.74 74.95 -11.24
N ALA A 441 15.47 74.60 -11.48
CA ALA A 441 14.49 75.52 -12.07
C ALA A 441 14.12 76.69 -11.12
N ALA A 442 14.02 76.46 -9.81
CA ALA A 442 13.61 77.45 -8.81
C ALA A 442 14.76 78.29 -8.25
N GLY A 443 15.99 77.76 -8.24
CA GLY A 443 17.20 78.40 -7.73
C GLY A 443 17.77 79.49 -8.64
N LEU A 444 17.24 79.63 -9.86
CA LEU A 444 17.65 80.64 -10.82
C LEU A 444 17.10 82.02 -10.41
N ARG A 445 17.85 82.74 -9.58
CA ARG A 445 17.63 84.18 -9.40
C ARG A 445 17.95 84.87 -10.73
N ALA A 446 17.10 85.82 -11.16
CA ALA A 446 17.29 86.60 -12.40
C ALA A 446 18.71 87.20 -12.55
N ARG A 447 19.40 87.44 -11.43
CA ARG A 447 20.78 87.95 -11.38
C ARG A 447 21.83 86.93 -11.84
N ASP A 448 21.64 85.63 -11.58
CA ASP A 448 22.59 84.56 -11.88
C ASP A 448 22.47 84.09 -13.34
N LEU A 449 21.27 84.17 -13.94
CA LEU A 449 21.09 83.95 -15.39
C LEU A 449 21.81 85.02 -16.22
N LEU A 450 21.73 86.29 -15.79
CA LEU A 450 22.33 87.41 -16.52
C LEU A 450 23.87 87.42 -16.46
N SER A 451 24.52 86.79 -15.47
CA SER A 451 25.99 86.82 -15.33
C SER A 451 26.72 85.93 -16.35
N GLY A 452 26.07 84.86 -16.82
CA GLY A 452 26.62 83.94 -17.83
C GLY A 452 26.15 84.20 -19.26
N LEU A 453 25.15 85.06 -19.45
CA LEU A 453 24.57 85.37 -20.76
C LEU A 453 25.37 86.45 -21.48
N ARG A 454 25.74 86.19 -22.73
CA ARG A 454 26.31 87.18 -23.66
C ARG A 454 25.30 87.53 -24.73
N VAL A 455 25.15 88.83 -24.99
CA VAL A 455 24.27 89.35 -26.03
C VAL A 455 25.14 89.83 -27.17
N ASP A 456 25.27 89.01 -28.22
CA ASP A 456 26.03 89.37 -29.42
C ASP A 456 25.09 89.57 -30.61
N GLY A 457 25.48 90.44 -31.55
CA GLY A 457 24.77 90.62 -32.82
C GLY A 457 24.42 92.06 -33.20
N PRO A 458 23.62 92.24 -34.27
CA PRO A 458 23.37 93.55 -34.88
C PRO A 458 22.64 94.53 -33.96
N ALA A 459 21.86 94.04 -32.98
CA ALA A 459 21.16 94.90 -32.03
C ALA A 459 22.11 95.57 -31.00
N LEU A 460 23.13 94.85 -30.51
CA LEU A 460 24.15 95.42 -29.63
C LEU A 460 25.03 96.41 -30.41
N ALA A 461 25.40 96.07 -31.64
CA ALA A 461 26.15 96.96 -32.53
C ALA A 461 25.35 98.25 -32.81
N ALA A 462 24.07 98.15 -33.14
CA ALA A 462 23.19 99.30 -33.38
C ALA A 462 22.97 100.15 -32.12
N PHE A 463 22.86 99.53 -30.94
CA PHE A 463 22.80 100.27 -29.67
C PHE A 463 24.12 100.99 -29.36
N ASN A 464 25.27 100.33 -29.52
CA ASN A 464 26.58 100.95 -29.31
C ASN A 464 26.93 102.03 -30.36
N GLU A 465 26.41 101.90 -31.57
CA GLU A 465 26.49 102.95 -32.61
C GLU A 465 25.62 104.16 -32.24
N ALA A 466 24.38 103.93 -31.80
CA ALA A 466 23.50 104.98 -31.31
C ALA A 466 24.06 105.67 -30.04
N SER A 467 24.62 104.91 -29.09
CA SER A 467 25.28 105.45 -27.89
C SER A 467 26.49 106.31 -28.25
N ARG A 468 27.33 105.89 -29.21
CA ARG A 468 28.45 106.70 -29.71
C ARG A 468 27.99 107.98 -30.40
N ALA A 469 26.91 107.92 -31.19
CA ALA A 469 26.33 109.10 -31.84
C ALA A 469 25.83 110.15 -30.83
N VAL A 470 25.55 109.74 -29.59
CA VAL A 470 25.07 110.58 -28.49
C VAL A 470 26.18 110.92 -27.47
N GLY A 471 27.39 110.36 -27.62
CA GLY A 471 28.54 110.62 -26.76
C GLY A 471 28.59 109.76 -25.49
N LEU A 472 27.83 108.67 -25.43
CA LEU A 472 27.87 107.68 -24.35
C LEU A 472 28.91 106.58 -24.64
N ALA A 473 29.50 106.02 -23.58
CA ALA A 473 30.42 104.90 -23.72
C ALA A 473 29.70 103.65 -24.23
N PRO A 474 30.34 102.82 -25.08
CA PRO A 474 29.77 101.56 -25.54
C PRO A 474 29.67 100.56 -24.38
N VAL A 475 28.64 99.73 -24.42
CA VAL A 475 28.36 98.71 -23.41
C VAL A 475 28.94 97.38 -23.88
N GLY A 476 29.50 96.59 -22.95
CA GLY A 476 30.02 95.27 -23.24
C GLY A 476 28.92 94.26 -23.60
N ALA A 477 29.33 93.08 -24.08
CA ALA A 477 28.40 92.02 -24.45
C ALA A 477 27.75 91.31 -23.25
N GLY A 478 28.07 91.69 -22.01
CA GLY A 478 27.50 91.08 -20.81
C GLY A 478 26.03 91.43 -20.64
N ALA A 479 25.16 90.43 -20.51
CA ALA A 479 23.73 90.62 -20.34
C ALA A 479 23.35 91.51 -19.14
N GLN A 480 24.13 91.48 -18.05
CA GLN A 480 23.95 92.39 -16.91
C GLN A 480 24.24 93.86 -17.27
N GLU A 481 25.35 94.11 -17.98
CA GLU A 481 25.74 95.45 -18.41
C GLU A 481 24.73 96.02 -19.41
N VAL A 482 24.28 95.17 -20.33
CA VAL A 482 23.24 95.47 -21.31
C VAL A 482 21.90 95.79 -20.64
N ALA A 483 21.45 94.98 -19.67
CA ALA A 483 20.21 95.21 -18.95
C ALA A 483 20.24 96.52 -18.14
N ALA A 484 21.36 96.81 -17.48
CA ALA A 484 21.57 98.06 -16.74
C ALA A 484 21.51 99.27 -17.68
N ALA A 485 22.23 99.23 -18.80
CA ALA A 485 22.27 100.33 -19.78
C ALA A 485 20.92 100.58 -20.46
N VAL A 486 20.15 99.53 -20.74
CA VAL A 486 18.79 99.67 -21.29
C VAL A 486 17.81 100.27 -20.27
N THR A 487 17.95 99.90 -18.99
CA THR A 487 17.11 100.46 -17.92
C THR A 487 17.41 101.94 -17.72
N GLU A 488 18.69 102.31 -17.64
CA GLU A 488 19.14 103.71 -17.52
C GLU A 488 18.67 104.57 -18.70
N THR A 489 18.73 104.05 -19.93
CA THR A 489 18.22 104.76 -21.12
C THR A 489 16.69 104.93 -21.12
N ARG A 490 15.94 103.98 -20.57
CA ARG A 490 14.48 104.13 -20.37
C ARG A 490 14.15 105.15 -19.30
N GLU A 491 14.85 105.15 -18.17
CA GLU A 491 14.66 106.14 -17.11
C GLU A 491 14.96 107.57 -17.59
N LEU A 492 16.00 107.74 -18.41
CA LEU A 492 16.30 108.98 -19.13
C LEU A 492 15.18 109.38 -20.11
N ALA A 493 14.62 108.42 -20.85
CA ALA A 493 13.52 108.66 -21.78
C ALA A 493 12.19 109.04 -21.07
N ASP A 494 11.89 108.41 -19.94
CA ASP A 494 10.70 108.74 -19.14
C ASP A 494 10.87 110.10 -18.43
N SER A 495 12.07 110.41 -17.95
CA SER A 495 12.40 111.72 -17.37
C SER A 495 12.27 112.85 -18.39
N THR A 496 12.68 112.62 -19.64
CA THR A 496 12.52 113.58 -20.75
C THR A 496 11.07 113.68 -21.23
N ARG A 497 10.29 112.59 -21.20
CA ARG A 497 8.85 112.63 -21.52
C ARG A 497 8.07 113.49 -20.50
N ARG A 498 8.36 113.34 -19.20
CA ARG A 498 7.74 114.16 -18.14
C ARG A 498 8.01 115.66 -18.29
N LEU A 499 9.17 116.05 -18.83
CA LEU A 499 9.51 117.44 -19.15
C LEU A 499 8.73 118.01 -20.34
N SER A 500 8.18 117.16 -21.22
CA SER A 500 7.51 117.58 -22.46
C SER A 500 5.98 117.56 -22.42
N THR A 501 5.34 116.91 -21.42
CA THR A 501 3.88 116.67 -21.45
C THR A 501 3.12 116.75 -20.12
N ALA A 502 3.50 117.61 -19.16
CA ALA A 502 2.73 117.73 -17.90
C ALA A 502 2.48 119.18 -17.41
N GLY A 503 1.20 119.59 -17.41
CA GLY A 503 0.68 120.74 -16.64
C GLY A 503 0.67 122.11 -17.33
N PRO A 504 -0.03 123.13 -16.77
CA PRO A 504 -0.16 124.45 -17.38
C PRO A 504 1.22 125.03 -17.71
N TRP A 505 1.43 125.35 -18.98
CA TRP A 505 2.69 125.75 -19.60
C TRP A 505 3.48 126.83 -18.81
N TYR A 506 2.79 127.67 -18.04
CA TYR A 506 3.39 128.72 -17.20
C TYR A 506 4.12 128.24 -15.93
N ARG A 507 4.01 126.96 -15.55
CA ARG A 507 4.69 126.37 -14.36
C ARG A 507 5.96 125.59 -14.67
N THR A 508 6.36 125.48 -15.94
CA THR A 508 7.60 124.78 -16.29
C THR A 508 8.83 125.62 -15.92
N PRO A 509 9.94 125.01 -15.46
CA PRO A 509 11.17 125.75 -15.13
C PRO A 509 11.74 126.50 -16.34
N LEU A 510 11.45 126.01 -17.55
CA LEU A 510 11.79 126.63 -18.83
C LEU A 510 10.98 127.90 -19.10
N PHE A 511 9.71 127.95 -18.68
CA PHE A 511 8.86 129.14 -18.76
C PHE A 511 9.23 130.20 -17.71
N LEU A 512 9.55 129.77 -16.49
CA LEU A 512 10.07 130.64 -15.43
C LEU A 512 11.39 131.30 -15.85
N GLY A 513 12.29 130.55 -16.51
CA GLY A 513 13.54 131.07 -17.06
C GLY A 513 13.37 132.01 -18.26
N LEU A 514 12.38 131.78 -19.13
CA LEU A 514 12.04 132.71 -20.23
C LEU A 514 11.37 133.98 -19.70
N GLY A 515 10.56 133.88 -18.63
CA GLY A 515 9.94 135.02 -17.97
C GLY A 515 10.95 135.96 -17.31
N THR A 516 11.97 135.42 -16.63
CA THR A 516 13.05 136.24 -16.05
C THR A 516 13.91 136.90 -17.12
N ALA A 517 14.20 136.19 -18.21
CA ALA A 517 14.92 136.75 -19.36
C ALA A 517 14.15 137.91 -20.03
N ALA A 518 12.83 137.76 -20.20
CA ALA A 518 11.98 138.81 -20.75
C ALA A 518 12.01 140.08 -19.88
N VAL A 519 11.91 139.94 -18.55
CA VAL A 519 11.98 141.08 -17.61
C VAL A 519 13.33 141.80 -17.69
N LEU A 520 14.44 141.06 -17.78
CA LEU A 520 15.78 141.64 -17.92
C LEU A 520 15.94 142.41 -19.24
N THR A 521 15.39 141.90 -20.35
CA THR A 521 15.42 142.58 -21.64
C THR A 521 14.56 143.85 -21.68
N THR A 522 13.38 143.85 -21.06
CA THR A 522 12.52 145.06 -21.00
C THR A 522 13.10 146.13 -20.08
N GLY A 523 13.74 145.73 -18.97
CA GLY A 523 14.45 146.63 -18.06
C GLY A 523 15.67 147.30 -18.72
N GLY A 524 16.46 146.54 -19.48
CA GLY A 524 17.57 147.07 -20.26
C GLY A 524 17.13 148.06 -21.36
N PHE A 525 15.98 147.79 -21.99
CA PHE A 525 15.40 148.69 -23.00
C PHE A 525 14.94 150.04 -22.41
N LEU A 526 14.28 150.02 -21.25
CA LEU A 526 13.86 151.23 -20.53
C LEU A 526 15.06 152.07 -20.04
N ALA A 527 16.12 151.42 -19.56
CA ALA A 527 17.34 152.10 -19.14
C ALA A 527 18.07 152.76 -20.32
N SER A 528 18.12 152.10 -21.49
CA SER A 528 18.74 152.65 -22.69
C SER A 528 17.94 153.80 -23.31
N ALA A 529 16.62 153.85 -23.13
CA ALA A 529 15.76 154.92 -23.67
C ALA A 529 15.85 156.24 -22.88
N LEU A 530 16.32 156.21 -21.63
CA LEU A 530 16.41 157.39 -20.75
C LEU A 530 17.72 158.18 -20.89
N ILE A 531 18.79 157.58 -21.46
CA ILE A 531 20.15 158.15 -21.40
C ILE A 531 20.49 158.99 -22.65
N ASP A 532 19.77 158.87 -23.77
CA ASP A 532 20.11 159.61 -25.01
C ASP A 532 18.84 159.95 -25.84
N TRP A 533 18.23 161.12 -25.59
CA TRP A 533 16.91 161.51 -26.12
C TRP A 533 16.95 162.02 -27.57
N SER A 534 18.10 162.27 -28.18
CA SER A 534 18.16 162.71 -29.58
C SER A 534 19.03 161.78 -30.43
N THR A 535 18.35 160.83 -31.10
CA THR A 535 18.74 160.07 -32.33
C THR A 535 19.35 158.66 -32.23
N GLY A 536 18.78 157.72 -31.44
CA GLY A 536 19.23 156.29 -31.46
C GLY A 536 18.21 155.16 -31.20
N TRP A 537 16.91 155.43 -30.99
CA TRP A 537 15.96 154.42 -30.45
C TRP A 537 15.66 153.20 -31.36
N ALA A 538 15.78 153.34 -32.68
CA ALA A 538 15.53 152.24 -33.62
C ALA A 538 16.61 151.13 -33.54
N ALA A 539 17.86 151.47 -33.16
CA ALA A 539 18.94 150.50 -32.99
C ALA A 539 18.80 149.67 -31.71
N ALA A 540 18.27 150.27 -30.63
CA ALA A 540 18.03 149.56 -29.37
C ALA A 540 16.86 148.55 -29.46
N ALA A 541 15.81 148.88 -30.22
CA ALA A 541 14.65 148.00 -30.40
C ALA A 541 14.98 146.74 -31.24
N THR A 542 15.86 146.89 -32.24
CA THR A 542 16.32 145.75 -33.07
C THR A 542 17.28 144.83 -32.31
N ALA A 543 18.15 145.37 -31.45
CA ALA A 543 19.03 144.58 -30.59
C ALA A 543 18.27 143.77 -29.52
N ALA A 544 17.24 144.35 -28.89
CA ALA A 544 16.42 143.65 -27.89
C ALA A 544 15.56 142.54 -28.53
N GLY A 545 14.99 142.78 -29.72
CA GLY A 545 14.25 141.76 -30.47
C GLY A 545 15.10 140.56 -30.89
N ALA A 546 16.37 140.78 -31.26
CA ALA A 546 17.29 139.71 -31.64
C ALA A 546 17.67 138.81 -30.45
N GLN A 547 17.83 139.37 -29.25
CA GLN A 547 18.19 138.60 -28.05
C GLN A 547 17.03 137.72 -27.55
N ALA A 548 15.79 138.20 -27.63
CA ALA A 548 14.61 137.43 -27.26
C ALA A 548 14.37 136.23 -28.21
N VAL A 549 14.57 136.42 -29.51
CA VAL A 549 14.49 135.33 -30.50
C VAL A 549 15.63 134.32 -30.31
N GLY A 550 16.83 134.78 -29.92
CA GLY A 550 17.98 133.92 -29.60
C GLY A 550 17.75 132.99 -28.40
N LEU A 551 17.11 133.49 -27.34
CA LEU A 551 16.82 132.69 -26.14
C LEU A 551 15.67 131.68 -26.37
N CYS A 552 14.61 132.08 -27.07
CA CYS A 552 13.51 131.19 -27.44
C CYS A 552 13.97 130.09 -28.41
N SER A 553 14.81 130.43 -29.40
CA SER A 553 15.38 129.44 -30.33
C SER A 553 16.38 128.52 -29.65
N GLY A 554 17.18 129.01 -28.70
CA GLY A 554 18.09 128.21 -27.88
C GLY A 554 17.35 127.21 -26.98
N ALA A 555 16.25 127.62 -26.35
CA ALA A 555 15.44 126.74 -25.50
C ALA A 555 14.67 125.69 -26.31
N VAL A 556 14.10 126.06 -27.46
CA VAL A 556 13.46 125.12 -28.40
C VAL A 556 14.49 124.18 -29.01
N ALA A 557 15.69 124.65 -29.34
CA ALA A 557 16.79 123.81 -29.83
C ALA A 557 17.30 122.84 -28.75
N TRP A 558 17.37 123.28 -27.49
CA TRP A 558 17.75 122.42 -26.37
C TRP A 558 16.71 121.33 -26.08
N VAL A 559 15.42 121.67 -26.08
CA VAL A 559 14.31 120.70 -25.94
C VAL A 559 14.25 119.76 -27.15
N ARG A 560 14.43 120.26 -28.38
CA ARG A 560 14.52 119.42 -29.60
C ARG A 560 15.73 118.50 -29.58
N ARG A 561 16.88 118.97 -29.07
CA ARG A 561 18.09 118.17 -28.88
C ARG A 561 17.85 117.06 -27.84
N GLN A 562 17.32 117.40 -26.68
CA GLN A 562 17.00 116.44 -25.61
C GLN A 562 15.95 115.38 -26.03
N THR A 563 14.90 115.79 -26.76
CA THR A 563 13.88 114.86 -27.29
C THR A 563 14.38 114.01 -28.46
N GLY A 564 15.34 114.51 -29.26
CA GLY A 564 16.03 113.76 -30.30
C GLY A 564 16.98 112.69 -29.75
N LEU A 565 17.67 112.99 -28.63
CA LEU A 565 18.53 112.05 -27.92
C LEU A 565 17.74 110.84 -27.36
N ALA A 566 16.57 111.09 -26.76
CA ALA A 566 15.73 110.01 -26.24
C ALA A 566 15.20 109.09 -27.36
N ARG A 567 14.73 109.67 -28.48
CA ARG A 567 14.17 108.89 -29.61
C ARG A 567 15.20 108.03 -30.33
N THR A 568 16.44 108.49 -30.44
CA THR A 568 17.52 107.77 -31.13
C THR A 568 18.02 106.55 -30.36
N LEU A 569 18.00 106.59 -29.02
CA LEU A 569 18.43 105.48 -28.16
C LEU A 569 17.31 104.49 -27.81
N LEU A 570 16.06 104.94 -27.73
CA LEU A 570 14.90 104.10 -27.37
C LEU A 570 14.67 102.93 -28.32
N GLY A 571 14.80 103.15 -29.64
CA GLY A 571 14.61 102.10 -30.65
C GLY A 571 15.59 100.93 -30.47
N PRO A 572 16.90 101.16 -30.53
CA PRO A 572 17.92 100.12 -30.31
C PRO A 572 17.84 99.50 -28.91
N ALA A 573 17.57 100.30 -27.87
CA ALA A 573 17.43 99.79 -26.49
C ALA A 573 16.28 98.79 -26.35
N THR A 574 15.13 99.07 -26.98
CA THR A 574 13.98 98.14 -26.97
C THR A 574 14.25 96.88 -27.78
N ALA A 575 15.00 96.95 -28.88
CA ALA A 575 15.41 95.79 -29.64
C ALA A 575 16.36 94.88 -28.83
N LEU A 576 17.32 95.48 -28.13
CA LEU A 576 18.28 94.78 -27.30
C LEU A 576 17.60 94.09 -26.10
N GLN A 577 16.62 94.75 -25.48
CA GLN A 577 15.80 94.16 -24.43
C GLN A 577 14.97 92.98 -24.92
N ARG A 578 14.33 93.08 -26.10
CA ARG A 578 13.59 91.94 -26.65
C ARG A 578 14.46 90.73 -26.91
N GLN A 579 15.71 90.94 -27.35
CA GLN A 579 16.66 89.85 -27.56
C GLN A 579 17.08 89.21 -26.22
N LEU A 580 17.31 90.03 -25.19
CA LEU A 580 17.60 89.57 -23.83
C LEU A 580 16.41 88.77 -23.25
N ASP A 581 15.21 89.33 -23.35
CA ASP A 581 13.96 88.72 -22.88
C ASP A 581 13.67 87.39 -23.60
N ALA A 582 13.91 87.32 -24.92
CA ALA A 582 13.77 86.09 -25.71
C ALA A 582 14.76 85.00 -25.28
N ARG A 583 16.02 85.36 -25.02
CA ARG A 583 17.04 84.39 -24.53
C ARG A 583 16.77 83.91 -23.12
N LEU A 584 16.31 84.80 -22.23
CA LEU A 584 15.87 84.44 -20.88
C LEU A 584 14.67 83.49 -20.94
N ALA A 585 13.68 83.78 -21.80
CA ALA A 585 12.51 82.93 -22.01
C ALA A 585 12.86 81.55 -22.60
N GLU A 586 13.83 81.47 -23.52
CA GLU A 586 14.32 80.19 -24.07
C GLU A 586 14.93 79.28 -22.99
N LEU A 587 15.76 79.85 -22.10
CA LEU A 587 16.41 79.11 -21.02
C LEU A 587 15.44 78.69 -19.92
N SER A 588 14.52 79.58 -19.52
CA SER A 588 13.48 79.22 -18.54
C SER A 588 12.56 78.14 -19.09
N ALA A 589 12.14 78.24 -20.36
CA ALA A 589 11.32 77.22 -21.01
C ALA A 589 12.05 75.89 -21.21
N ALA A 590 13.38 75.87 -21.31
CA ALA A 590 14.16 74.63 -21.36
C ALA A 590 14.19 73.92 -19.99
N GLN A 591 14.41 74.67 -18.91
CA GLN A 591 14.40 74.15 -17.53
C GLN A 591 13.01 73.70 -17.08
N GLU A 592 11.95 74.43 -17.45
CA GLU A 592 10.57 74.02 -17.19
C GLU A 592 10.21 72.71 -17.91
N ARG A 593 10.70 72.51 -19.14
CA ARG A 593 10.53 71.24 -19.86
C ARG A 593 11.26 70.09 -19.19
N GLU A 594 12.46 70.32 -18.68
CA GLU A 594 13.26 69.32 -17.96
C GLU A 594 12.61 68.93 -16.62
N ALA A 595 12.13 69.91 -15.85
CA ALA A 595 11.36 69.69 -14.63
C ALA A 595 10.03 68.96 -14.91
N GLY A 596 9.35 69.30 -16.01
CA GLY A 596 8.14 68.61 -16.46
C GLY A 596 8.39 67.15 -16.85
N ALA A 597 9.48 66.87 -17.58
CA ALA A 597 9.86 65.51 -17.94
C ALA A 597 10.30 64.67 -16.72
N ALA A 598 10.91 65.30 -15.71
CA ALA A 598 11.23 64.65 -14.44
C ALA A 598 9.97 64.35 -13.61
N GLN A 599 8.97 65.25 -13.64
CA GLN A 599 7.66 65.02 -13.02
C GLN A 599 6.93 63.84 -13.65
N GLU A 600 6.88 63.77 -14.99
CA GLU A 600 6.22 62.66 -15.70
C GLU A 600 6.88 61.30 -15.36
N ARG A 601 8.21 61.25 -15.25
CA ARG A 601 8.95 60.07 -14.79
C ARG A 601 8.60 59.67 -13.35
N LEU A 602 8.43 60.65 -12.46
CA LEU A 602 8.00 60.40 -11.08
C LEU A 602 6.56 59.86 -11.03
N ASP A 603 5.66 60.41 -11.83
CA ASP A 603 4.27 59.95 -11.92
C ASP A 603 4.18 58.51 -12.43
N LEU A 604 5.00 58.14 -13.44
CA LEU A 604 5.11 56.76 -13.91
C LEU A 604 5.65 55.81 -12.83
N ALA A 605 6.75 56.17 -12.16
CA ALA A 605 7.34 55.34 -11.11
C ALA A 605 6.41 55.17 -9.89
N THR A 606 5.65 56.21 -9.54
CA THR A 606 4.67 56.13 -8.45
C THR A 606 3.46 55.26 -8.81
N ALA A 607 3.02 55.28 -10.08
CA ALA A 607 2.01 54.35 -10.58
C ALA A 607 2.50 52.89 -10.56
N GLU A 608 3.75 52.63 -10.96
CA GLU A 608 4.37 51.31 -10.87
C GLU A 608 4.42 50.80 -9.42
N LEU A 609 4.85 51.63 -8.47
CA LEU A 609 4.85 51.29 -7.04
C LEU A 609 3.44 50.98 -6.51
N ALA A 610 2.42 51.73 -6.93
CA ALA A 610 1.04 51.45 -6.57
C ALA A 610 0.59 50.07 -7.06
N SER A 611 0.90 49.72 -8.32
CA SER A 611 0.59 48.42 -8.90
C SER A 611 1.32 47.26 -8.20
N ALA A 612 2.59 47.45 -7.83
CA ALA A 612 3.39 46.45 -7.13
C ALA A 612 2.87 46.22 -5.70
N ARG A 613 2.45 47.28 -4.99
CA ARG A 613 1.81 47.17 -3.66
C ARG A 613 0.47 46.44 -3.70
N GLU A 614 -0.32 46.65 -4.74
CA GLU A 614 -1.58 45.93 -4.92
C GLU A 614 -1.34 44.45 -5.22
N ALA A 615 -0.34 44.13 -6.05
CA ALA A 615 0.10 42.75 -6.28
C ALA A 615 0.56 42.06 -4.98
N LEU A 616 1.34 42.75 -4.16
CA LEU A 616 1.77 42.26 -2.85
C LEU A 616 0.58 42.02 -1.89
N THR A 617 -0.39 42.92 -1.87
CA THR A 617 -1.58 42.77 -1.03
C THR A 617 -2.38 41.53 -1.42
N ARG A 618 -2.62 41.32 -2.73
CA ARG A 618 -3.28 40.12 -3.25
C ARG A 618 -2.51 38.84 -2.95
N ALA A 619 -1.18 38.85 -3.05
CA ALA A 619 -0.35 37.70 -2.71
C ALA A 619 -0.47 37.34 -1.22
N ARG A 620 -0.41 38.34 -0.32
CA ARG A 620 -0.59 38.14 1.13
C ARG A 620 -1.98 37.62 1.51
N GLU A 621 -3.03 38.06 0.81
CA GLU A 621 -4.38 37.54 1.02
C GLU A 621 -4.50 36.06 0.62
N ARG A 622 -3.91 35.67 -0.52
CA ARG A 622 -3.84 34.25 -0.93
C ARG A 622 -3.06 33.40 0.06
N GLU A 623 -1.93 33.90 0.56
CA GLU A 623 -1.15 33.20 1.58
C GLU A 623 -1.95 33.01 2.89
N ARG A 624 -2.67 34.04 3.33
CA ARG A 624 -3.57 33.94 4.51
C ARG A 624 -4.70 32.96 4.27
N ALA A 625 -5.36 33.02 3.12
CA ALA A 625 -6.44 32.09 2.77
C ALA A 625 -5.96 30.62 2.74
N ALA A 626 -4.76 30.37 2.19
CA ALA A 626 -4.14 29.04 2.19
C ALA A 626 -3.77 28.58 3.62
N ARG A 627 -3.30 29.51 4.47
CA ARG A 627 -3.01 29.25 5.89
C ARG A 627 -4.28 28.92 6.69
N ASP A 628 -5.36 29.67 6.49
CA ASP A 628 -6.63 29.47 7.18
C ASP A 628 -7.34 28.20 6.70
N ALA A 629 -7.22 27.85 5.41
CA ALA A 629 -7.70 26.57 4.89
C ALA A 629 -6.98 25.38 5.57
N LEU A 630 -5.68 25.50 5.82
CA LEU A 630 -4.91 24.51 6.57
C LEU A 630 -5.33 24.46 8.06
N ALA A 631 -5.66 25.60 8.67
CA ALA A 631 -6.05 25.69 10.08
C ALA A 631 -7.50 25.25 10.37
N ARG A 632 -8.38 25.22 9.36
CA ARG A 632 -9.74 24.69 9.50
C ARG A 632 -9.79 23.15 9.56
N LEU A 633 -8.71 22.47 9.18
CA LEU A 633 -8.62 21.00 9.14
C LEU A 633 -8.16 20.37 10.47
N THR A 634 -7.93 21.14 11.54
CA THR A 634 -7.07 20.73 12.68
C THR A 634 -7.75 20.40 14.02
N GLY A 635 -9.04 20.05 14.08
CA GLY A 635 -9.72 19.65 15.33
C GLY A 635 -9.62 18.15 15.67
N GLU A 636 -9.88 17.28 14.70
CA GLU A 636 -9.88 15.80 14.89
C GLU A 636 -8.79 15.08 14.09
N ARG A 637 -8.28 15.71 13.01
CA ARG A 637 -7.31 15.10 12.07
C ARG A 637 -5.83 15.42 12.38
N LEU A 638 -5.55 15.99 13.55
CA LEU A 638 -4.16 16.30 13.95
C LEU A 638 -3.39 15.05 14.37
N LEU A 639 -4.09 14.06 14.94
CA LEU A 639 -3.58 12.71 15.16
C LEU A 639 -3.29 12.04 13.81
N GLU A 640 -4.23 12.07 12.88
CA GLU A 640 -4.01 11.59 11.49
C GLU A 640 -2.78 12.24 10.84
N ARG A 641 -2.56 13.55 11.03
CA ARG A 641 -1.39 14.28 10.52
C ARG A 641 -0.07 13.89 11.20
N TYR A 642 -0.05 13.70 12.53
CA TYR A 642 1.13 13.22 13.25
C TYR A 642 1.50 11.79 12.84
N LEU A 643 0.49 10.97 12.53
CA LEU A 643 0.66 9.58 12.13
C LEU A 643 1.03 9.43 10.66
N ALA A 644 0.43 10.22 9.76
CA ALA A 644 0.72 10.21 8.33
C ALA A 644 2.14 10.72 8.00
N ASP A 645 2.60 11.82 8.63
CA ASP A 645 3.95 12.36 8.42
C ASP A 645 5.07 11.38 8.88
N ARG A 646 4.75 10.41 9.74
CA ARG A 646 5.73 9.52 10.39
C ARG A 646 5.71 8.09 9.87
N VAL A 647 4.54 7.56 9.49
CA VAL A 647 4.43 6.28 8.75
C VAL A 647 5.06 6.41 7.37
N ALA A 648 5.00 7.60 6.74
CA ALA A 648 5.64 7.87 5.45
C ALA A 648 7.17 8.04 5.54
N SER A 649 7.74 8.33 6.71
CA SER A 649 9.19 8.39 6.87
C SER A 649 9.77 6.99 7.05
N ALA A 650 10.32 6.43 5.98
CA ALA A 650 10.99 5.13 5.93
C ALA A 650 12.30 5.02 6.78
N ASP A 651 12.41 5.79 7.86
CA ASP A 651 13.64 5.96 8.65
C ASP A 651 13.79 4.93 9.79
N TYR A 652 12.74 4.17 10.10
CA TYR A 652 12.74 3.16 11.16
C TYR A 652 13.61 1.92 10.86
N GLY A 653 14.22 1.85 9.66
CA GLY A 653 15.09 0.75 9.23
C GLY A 653 16.57 0.84 9.66
N ARG A 654 17.04 1.95 10.26
CA ARG A 654 18.47 2.11 10.63
C ARG A 654 18.70 1.95 12.14
N TYR A 655 19.15 0.75 12.50
CA TYR A 655 19.23 0.08 13.81
C TYR A 655 19.86 0.81 15.02
N LEU A 656 20.26 2.08 14.97
CA LEU A 656 20.82 2.80 16.13
C LEU A 656 20.02 4.03 16.58
N GLY A 657 19.08 4.53 15.77
CA GLY A 657 18.23 5.70 16.10
C GLY A 657 16.81 5.36 16.51
N VAL A 658 16.37 4.12 16.26
CA VAL A 658 14.95 3.72 16.34
C VAL A 658 14.40 3.76 17.76
N VAL A 659 15.13 3.24 18.76
CA VAL A 659 14.63 3.19 20.14
C VAL A 659 14.57 4.58 20.77
N ALA A 660 15.57 5.43 20.49
CA ALA A 660 15.58 6.81 20.99
C ALA A 660 14.51 7.68 20.31
N LEU A 661 14.27 7.46 19.01
CA LEU A 661 13.20 8.12 18.25
C LEU A 661 11.83 7.64 18.72
N ALA A 662 11.62 6.32 18.80
CA ALA A 662 10.44 5.67 19.36
C ALA A 662 10.08 6.22 20.74
N HIS A 663 11.06 6.30 21.63
CA HIS A 663 10.85 6.77 22.99
C HIS A 663 10.55 8.28 23.05
N ARG A 664 11.15 9.08 22.17
CA ARG A 664 10.80 10.51 22.01
C ARG A 664 9.39 10.67 21.48
N ASP A 665 9.02 9.92 20.44
CA ASP A 665 7.72 9.99 19.78
C ASP A 665 6.59 9.57 20.74
N LEU A 666 6.79 8.51 21.52
CA LEU A 666 5.83 8.08 22.53
C LEU A 666 5.67 9.10 23.69
N ARG A 667 6.74 9.83 24.05
CA ARG A 667 6.70 10.92 25.03
C ARG A 667 5.99 12.16 24.48
N ASP A 668 6.22 12.48 23.21
CA ASP A 668 5.55 13.59 22.53
C ASP A 668 4.05 13.30 22.39
N LEU A 669 3.67 12.08 21.99
CA LEU A 669 2.30 11.58 21.98
C LEU A 669 1.67 11.70 23.37
N GLU A 670 2.38 11.31 24.43
CA GLU A 670 1.88 11.46 25.79
C GLU A 670 1.56 12.91 26.13
N SER A 671 2.50 13.83 25.87
CA SER A 671 2.33 15.24 26.17
C SER A 671 1.13 15.83 25.41
N PHE A 672 0.89 15.35 24.20
CA PHE A 672 -0.21 15.76 23.34
C PHE A 672 -1.55 15.23 23.84
N LEU A 673 -1.65 13.93 24.13
CA LEU A 673 -2.88 13.31 24.64
C LEU A 673 -3.29 13.90 26.00
N ARG A 674 -2.33 14.17 26.89
CA ARG A 674 -2.59 14.84 28.18
C ARG A 674 -3.13 16.27 28.01
N LYS A 675 -2.59 17.04 27.05
CA LYS A 675 -3.09 18.40 26.75
C LYS A 675 -4.50 18.34 26.16
N ALA A 676 -4.73 17.46 25.19
CA ALA A 676 -6.05 17.28 24.57
C ALA A 676 -7.11 16.80 25.59
N ALA A 677 -6.73 15.95 26.55
CA ALA A 677 -7.62 15.53 27.64
C ALA A 677 -7.97 16.69 28.60
N ALA A 678 -7.06 17.65 28.80
CA ALA A 678 -7.25 18.80 29.68
C ALA A 678 -8.10 19.92 29.06
N GLU A 679 -8.04 20.12 27.74
CA GLU A 679 -8.69 21.25 27.06
C GLU A 679 -10.14 20.95 26.62
N ASP A 680 -10.43 19.76 26.06
CA ASP A 680 -11.73 19.48 25.42
C ASP A 680 -12.55 18.33 26.07
N GLY A 681 -12.02 17.65 27.09
CA GLY A 681 -12.70 16.52 27.74
C GLY A 681 -12.95 15.29 26.86
N GLY A 682 -12.48 15.29 25.61
CA GLY A 682 -12.55 14.19 24.63
C GLY A 682 -11.22 13.43 24.41
N GLY A 683 -10.16 13.81 25.12
CA GLY A 683 -8.86 13.14 25.06
C GLY A 683 -8.89 11.71 25.62
N ILE A 684 -7.92 10.88 25.20
CA ILE A 684 -7.76 9.51 25.68
C ILE A 684 -7.21 9.56 27.11
N ASP A 685 -7.95 9.01 28.08
CA ASP A 685 -7.53 9.00 29.48
C ASP A 685 -6.47 7.93 29.76
N ARG A 686 -6.52 6.80 29.03
CA ARG A 686 -5.64 5.65 29.27
C ARG A 686 -5.50 4.75 28.05
N ILE A 687 -4.32 4.16 27.89
CA ILE A 687 -4.03 3.15 26.88
C ILE A 687 -3.70 1.84 27.59
N VAL A 688 -4.40 0.76 27.23
CA VAL A 688 -4.15 -0.60 27.72
C VAL A 688 -3.56 -1.42 26.56
N LEU A 689 -2.28 -1.78 26.67
CA LEU A 689 -1.56 -2.59 25.69
C LEU A 689 -1.56 -4.05 26.10
N TYR A 690 -2.25 -4.90 25.34
CA TYR A 690 -2.26 -6.35 25.51
C TYR A 690 -1.18 -6.98 24.62
N ILE A 691 -0.24 -7.69 25.22
CA ILE A 691 0.82 -8.43 24.52
C ILE A 691 0.54 -9.93 24.68
N ASP A 692 0.28 -10.62 23.56
CA ASP A 692 -0.06 -12.05 23.53
C ASP A 692 0.93 -12.87 22.69
N ASP A 693 0.88 -14.20 22.85
CA ASP A 693 1.72 -15.20 22.18
C ASP A 693 3.24 -14.98 22.35
N LEU A 694 3.65 -14.32 23.44
CA LEU A 694 5.06 -14.14 23.77
C LEU A 694 5.78 -15.48 23.99
N ASP A 695 5.06 -16.48 24.48
CA ASP A 695 5.56 -17.85 24.69
C ASP A 695 5.81 -18.64 23.40
N ARG A 696 5.42 -18.11 22.24
CA ARG A 696 5.79 -18.68 20.94
C ARG A 696 7.10 -18.11 20.40
N CYS A 697 7.53 -16.95 20.89
CA CYS A 697 8.67 -16.21 20.35
C CYS A 697 10.04 -16.85 20.69
N PRO A 698 11.05 -16.69 19.82
CA PRO A 698 12.43 -17.08 20.13
C PRO A 698 12.95 -16.30 21.36
N PRO A 699 13.88 -16.88 22.15
CA PRO A 699 14.38 -16.24 23.38
C PRO A 699 14.85 -14.79 23.21
N LYS A 700 15.49 -14.48 22.08
CA LYS A 700 15.96 -13.12 21.76
C LYS A 700 14.81 -12.13 21.62
N VAL A 701 13.75 -12.52 20.92
CA VAL A 701 12.55 -11.69 20.73
C VAL A 701 11.83 -11.49 22.07
N VAL A 702 11.74 -12.55 22.89
CA VAL A 702 11.15 -12.46 24.25
C VAL A 702 11.86 -11.39 25.08
N ALA A 703 13.19 -11.39 25.12
CA ALA A 703 13.96 -10.38 25.83
C ALA A 703 13.73 -8.97 25.26
N THR A 704 13.74 -8.81 23.93
CA THR A 704 13.48 -7.50 23.29
C THR A 704 12.06 -6.97 23.58
N VAL A 705 11.05 -7.83 23.63
CA VAL A 705 9.68 -7.44 24.02
C VAL A 705 9.65 -6.97 25.47
N LEU A 706 10.30 -7.70 26.39
CA LEU A 706 10.35 -7.31 27.80
C LEU A 706 11.11 -5.99 28.02
N GLU A 707 12.21 -5.77 27.31
CA GLU A 707 12.91 -4.48 27.28
C GLU A 707 12.00 -3.37 26.76
N ALA A 708 11.19 -3.66 25.73
CA ALA A 708 10.25 -2.70 25.19
C ALA A 708 9.13 -2.34 26.17
N VAL A 709 8.57 -3.33 26.86
CA VAL A 709 7.62 -3.12 27.95
C VAL A 709 8.24 -2.24 29.02
N HIS A 710 9.46 -2.55 29.47
CA HIS A 710 10.14 -1.76 30.50
C HIS A 710 10.31 -0.28 30.10
N LEU A 711 10.64 -0.01 28.83
CA LEU A 711 10.75 1.36 28.31
C LEU A 711 9.40 2.06 28.15
N LEU A 712 8.33 1.33 27.83
CA LEU A 712 6.96 1.87 27.82
C LEU A 712 6.47 2.23 29.22
N LEU A 713 6.90 1.49 30.25
CA LEU A 713 6.61 1.84 31.64
C LEU A 713 7.26 3.17 32.07
N ALA A 714 8.21 3.71 31.34
CA ALA A 714 8.70 5.07 31.64
C ALA A 714 7.70 6.18 31.25
N LEU A 715 6.57 5.85 30.64
CA LEU A 715 5.52 6.79 30.20
C LEU A 715 4.24 6.62 31.04
N PRO A 716 3.83 7.60 31.86
CA PRO A 716 2.68 7.51 32.76
C PRO A 716 1.32 7.67 32.05
N LEU A 717 1.11 6.89 30.99
CA LEU A 717 -0.16 6.72 30.26
C LEU A 717 -0.53 5.25 30.00
N PHE A 718 0.45 4.35 30.06
CA PHE A 718 0.29 2.96 29.64
C PHE A 718 -0.01 2.03 30.81
N VAL A 719 -1.00 1.16 30.59
CA VAL A 719 -1.16 -0.10 31.30
C VAL A 719 -0.77 -1.20 30.32
N VAL A 720 0.12 -2.11 30.69
CA VAL A 720 0.57 -3.22 29.84
C VAL A 720 0.11 -4.53 30.47
N VAL A 721 -0.48 -5.42 29.68
CA VAL A 721 -0.90 -6.76 30.09
C VAL A 721 -0.17 -7.77 29.21
N VAL A 722 0.67 -8.63 29.78
CA VAL A 722 1.51 -9.57 29.02
C VAL A 722 1.16 -11.00 29.35
N GLY A 723 0.77 -11.79 28.35
CA GLY A 723 0.39 -13.19 28.47
C GLY A 723 1.55 -14.10 28.12
N VAL A 724 1.97 -14.97 29.04
CA VAL A 724 3.16 -15.81 28.84
C VAL A 724 3.17 -17.07 29.71
N ASP A 725 3.81 -18.15 29.23
CA ASP A 725 4.16 -19.32 30.04
C ASP A 725 5.42 -19.03 30.86
N SER A 726 5.32 -19.15 32.20
CA SER A 726 6.40 -18.82 33.13
C SER A 726 7.66 -19.64 32.88
N ARG A 727 7.54 -20.92 32.50
CA ARG A 727 8.69 -21.80 32.24
C ARG A 727 9.41 -21.38 30.96
N TRP A 728 8.66 -21.02 29.92
CA TRP A 728 9.24 -20.52 28.66
C TRP A 728 9.94 -19.18 28.89
N LEU A 729 9.33 -18.29 29.66
CA LEU A 729 9.90 -16.99 29.99
C LEU A 729 11.22 -17.11 30.76
N SER A 730 11.26 -17.89 31.85
CA SER A 730 12.47 -18.11 32.64
C SER A 730 13.58 -18.74 31.79
N ARG A 731 13.26 -19.74 30.97
CA ARG A 731 14.24 -20.37 30.06
C ARG A 731 14.77 -19.40 29.02
N SER A 732 13.90 -18.55 28.46
CA SER A 732 14.27 -17.55 27.47
C SER A 732 15.23 -16.51 28.05
N LEU A 733 14.95 -16.04 29.28
CA LEU A 733 15.80 -15.09 30.00
C LEU A 733 17.17 -15.70 30.34
N LEU A 734 17.20 -16.93 30.85
CA LEU A 734 18.46 -17.64 31.14
C LEU A 734 19.33 -17.82 29.88
N HIS A 735 18.71 -18.09 28.74
CA HIS A 735 19.41 -18.23 27.47
C HIS A 735 19.98 -16.89 26.96
N GLN A 736 19.31 -15.75 27.19
CA GLN A 736 19.76 -14.44 26.70
C GLN A 736 20.72 -13.72 27.65
N HIS A 737 20.56 -13.90 28.96
CA HIS A 737 21.38 -13.25 29.99
C HIS A 737 22.09 -14.26 30.90
N PRO A 738 22.85 -15.23 30.37
CA PRO A 738 23.46 -16.28 31.17
C PRO A 738 24.44 -15.74 32.22
N LEU A 739 25.21 -14.68 31.91
CA LEU A 739 26.17 -14.08 32.84
C LEU A 739 25.53 -13.29 34.00
N LEU A 740 24.31 -12.78 33.80
CA LEU A 740 23.58 -12.02 34.81
C LEU A 740 22.70 -12.93 35.69
N LEU A 741 22.20 -14.04 35.12
CA LEU A 741 21.16 -14.88 35.71
C LEU A 741 21.61 -16.32 36.02
N SER A 742 22.78 -16.76 35.56
CA SER A 742 23.33 -18.09 35.89
C SER A 742 24.51 -17.90 36.83
N GLY A 743 24.45 -18.50 38.03
CA GLY A 743 25.56 -18.54 38.99
C GLY A 743 26.72 -19.46 38.59
N THR A 744 26.94 -19.66 37.29
CA THR A 744 27.96 -20.56 36.75
C THR A 744 28.71 -19.87 35.62
N ASP A 745 29.98 -19.57 35.87
CA ASP A 745 30.93 -19.03 34.91
C ASP A 745 31.08 -19.99 33.70
N PRO A 746 31.04 -19.53 32.42
CA PRO A 746 31.11 -20.40 31.25
C PRO A 746 32.42 -21.19 31.10
N GLN A 747 33.43 -20.91 31.94
CA GLN A 747 34.73 -21.56 31.94
C GLN A 747 34.98 -22.50 33.14
N GLY A 748 33.96 -22.85 33.93
CA GLY A 748 34.08 -23.93 34.92
C GLY A 748 34.94 -23.59 36.15
N GLY A 749 35.16 -22.31 36.44
CA GLY A 749 35.70 -21.86 37.72
C GLY A 749 34.54 -21.47 38.64
N ALA A 750 34.33 -22.21 39.73
CA ALA A 750 33.56 -21.70 40.85
C ALA A 750 34.38 -20.58 41.49
N ASP A 751 33.93 -19.33 41.38
CA ASP A 751 34.53 -18.21 42.11
C ASP A 751 34.33 -18.44 43.63
N PRO A 752 35.40 -18.70 44.41
CA PRO A 752 35.27 -19.00 45.84
C PRO A 752 34.98 -17.76 46.69
N GLN A 753 34.90 -16.56 46.09
CA GLN A 753 34.74 -15.29 46.82
C GLN A 753 33.37 -14.61 46.62
N GLY A 754 32.46 -15.18 45.82
CA GLY A 754 31.08 -14.70 45.71
C GLY A 754 30.21 -15.21 46.86
N GLY A 755 29.84 -14.34 47.81
CA GLY A 755 28.87 -14.69 48.86
C GLY A 755 27.48 -15.07 48.29
N PRO A 756 26.56 -15.62 49.12
CA PRO A 756 25.31 -16.28 48.68
C PRO A 756 24.23 -15.41 47.99
N GLY A 757 24.58 -14.26 47.40
CA GLY A 757 23.61 -13.28 46.89
C GLY A 757 24.08 -12.44 45.69
N GLY A 758 25.03 -12.94 44.89
CA GLY A 758 25.57 -12.19 43.74
C GLY A 758 24.82 -12.33 42.41
N HIS A 759 23.96 -13.34 42.26
CA HIS A 759 23.27 -13.65 41.00
C HIS A 759 21.78 -13.38 41.15
N ALA A 760 21.22 -12.59 40.24
CA ALA A 760 19.77 -12.34 40.20
C ALA A 760 19.07 -13.56 39.60
N ASP A 761 18.00 -14.04 40.23
CA ASP A 761 17.14 -15.07 39.64
C ASP A 761 16.31 -14.44 38.50
N PRO A 762 15.88 -15.19 37.47
CA PRO A 762 14.94 -14.66 36.48
C PRO A 762 13.66 -14.10 37.13
N ALA A 763 13.25 -14.60 38.30
CA ALA A 763 12.15 -14.02 39.07
C ALA A 763 12.44 -12.57 39.49
N ASP A 764 13.64 -12.27 39.99
CA ASP A 764 14.05 -10.92 40.38
C ASP A 764 14.07 -9.93 39.20
N TYR A 765 14.37 -10.43 38.00
CA TYR A 765 14.30 -9.64 36.76
C TYR A 765 12.84 -9.33 36.39
N LEU A 766 11.94 -10.31 36.53
CA LEU A 766 10.52 -10.15 36.21
C LEU A 766 9.79 -9.24 37.20
N ASP A 767 10.13 -9.28 38.49
CA ASP A 767 9.57 -8.40 39.52
C ASP A 767 9.89 -6.91 39.28
N LYS A 768 10.97 -6.61 38.54
CA LYS A 768 11.28 -5.23 38.10
C LYS A 768 10.41 -4.76 36.94
N ILE A 769 9.83 -5.68 36.18
CA ILE A 769 9.02 -5.38 35.00
C ILE A 769 7.55 -5.41 35.36
N PHE A 770 7.06 -6.48 35.99
CA PHE A 770 5.65 -6.68 36.34
C PHE A 770 5.37 -6.17 37.76
N GLN A 771 4.56 -5.13 37.88
CA GLN A 771 4.11 -4.65 39.20
C GLN A 771 2.99 -5.53 39.77
N LEU A 772 2.24 -6.21 38.89
CA LEU A 772 1.25 -7.21 39.28
C LEU A 772 1.50 -8.50 38.50
N SER A 773 1.43 -9.63 39.18
CA SER A 773 1.56 -10.96 38.61
C SER A 773 0.31 -11.76 38.93
N TYR A 774 -0.42 -12.20 37.91
CA TYR A 774 -1.62 -13.02 38.05
C TYR A 774 -1.40 -14.37 37.36
N THR A 775 -1.54 -15.46 38.13
CA THR A 775 -1.47 -16.81 37.59
C THR A 775 -2.88 -17.33 37.36
N LEU A 776 -3.18 -17.76 36.14
CA LEU A 776 -4.50 -18.31 35.84
C LEU A 776 -4.78 -19.56 36.69
N PRO A 777 -6.00 -19.71 37.22
CA PRO A 777 -6.39 -20.92 37.92
C PRO A 777 -6.37 -22.11 36.96
N ALA A 778 -6.00 -23.28 37.50
CA ALA A 778 -6.16 -24.54 36.77
C ALA A 778 -7.65 -24.82 36.56
N MET A 779 -8.00 -25.35 35.38
CA MET A 779 -9.38 -25.72 35.10
C MET A 779 -9.83 -26.83 36.07
N THR A 780 -10.93 -26.60 36.78
CA THR A 780 -11.50 -27.59 37.69
C THR A 780 -12.22 -28.70 36.91
N ARG A 781 -12.53 -29.80 37.59
CA ARG A 781 -13.29 -30.89 36.98
C ARG A 781 -14.67 -30.40 36.55
N GLU A 782 -15.37 -29.68 37.41
CA GLU A 782 -16.71 -29.15 37.17
C GLU A 782 -16.70 -28.22 35.94
N SER A 783 -15.73 -27.30 35.89
CA SER A 783 -15.50 -26.41 34.76
C SER A 783 -15.19 -27.14 33.46
N SER A 784 -14.39 -28.20 33.53
CA SER A 784 -14.04 -29.01 32.36
C SER A 784 -15.25 -29.75 31.78
N VAL A 785 -16.12 -30.27 32.65
CA VAL A 785 -17.37 -30.92 32.27
C VAL A 785 -18.31 -29.92 31.62
N GLU A 786 -18.47 -28.76 32.23
CA GLU A 786 -19.35 -27.71 31.70
C GLU A 786 -18.83 -27.18 30.35
N LEU A 787 -17.51 -27.01 30.20
CA LEU A 787 -16.91 -26.63 28.92
C LEU A 787 -17.18 -27.67 27.84
N LEU A 788 -16.97 -28.96 28.14
CA LEU A 788 -17.23 -30.05 27.19
C LEU A 788 -18.71 -30.11 26.83
N ARG A 789 -19.63 -29.96 27.79
CA ARG A 789 -21.08 -29.95 27.58
C ARG A 789 -21.51 -28.77 26.71
N GLN A 790 -21.13 -27.54 27.07
CA GLN A 790 -21.49 -26.35 26.29
C GLN A 790 -20.92 -26.40 24.87
N THR A 791 -19.66 -26.82 24.73
CA THR A 791 -19.03 -26.95 23.42
C THR A 791 -19.65 -28.10 22.59
N ALA A 792 -20.08 -29.17 23.26
CA ALA A 792 -20.83 -30.27 22.65
C ALA A 792 -22.19 -29.81 22.11
N LEU A 793 -22.92 -29.00 22.90
CA LEU A 793 -24.25 -28.47 22.57
C LEU A 793 -24.20 -27.36 21.52
N ALA A 794 -23.23 -26.44 21.60
CA ALA A 794 -23.05 -25.34 20.63
C ALA A 794 -22.69 -25.83 19.22
N GLY A 795 -22.30 -27.10 19.05
CA GLY A 795 -22.06 -27.72 17.75
C GLY A 795 -23.23 -28.56 17.22
N GLN A 796 -24.36 -28.64 17.94
CA GLN A 796 -25.57 -29.33 17.49
C GLN A 796 -26.37 -28.46 16.50
N PRO A 797 -27.11 -29.06 15.57
CA PRO A 797 -27.94 -28.30 14.63
C PRO A 797 -29.12 -27.67 15.39
N ASP A 798 -29.43 -26.40 15.11
CA ASP A 798 -30.59 -25.71 15.68
C ASP A 798 -31.90 -26.42 15.24
N ASP A 799 -32.65 -26.98 16.20
CA ASP A 799 -33.95 -27.62 15.96
C ASP A 799 -35.01 -26.64 15.40
N THR A 800 -34.79 -25.33 15.52
CA THR A 800 -35.70 -24.28 15.01
C THR A 800 -35.64 -24.09 13.49
N ALA A 801 -34.62 -24.63 12.80
CA ALA A 801 -34.49 -24.54 11.35
C ALA A 801 -35.04 -25.78 10.60
N ALA A 802 -35.63 -26.75 11.31
CA ALA A 802 -36.10 -28.01 10.73
C ALA A 802 -37.49 -27.93 10.05
N ALA A 803 -38.06 -26.75 9.86
CA ALA A 803 -39.39 -26.58 9.26
C ALA A 803 -39.43 -25.50 8.17
N GLU A 804 -38.68 -25.69 7.08
CA GLU A 804 -39.11 -25.32 5.72
C GLU A 804 -38.11 -25.87 4.68
N PRO A 805 -38.53 -26.66 3.68
CA PRO A 805 -37.67 -26.97 2.54
C PRO A 805 -37.53 -25.69 1.70
N ALA A 806 -36.39 -25.00 1.82
CA ALA A 806 -36.05 -23.91 0.93
C ALA A 806 -36.01 -24.42 -0.52
N SER A 807 -37.04 -24.11 -1.29
CA SER A 807 -37.03 -24.25 -2.73
C SER A 807 -35.91 -23.36 -3.30
N VAL A 808 -34.80 -23.97 -3.69
CA VAL A 808 -33.78 -23.30 -4.50
C VAL A 808 -34.37 -23.17 -5.90
N GLY A 809 -34.99 -22.02 -6.18
CA GLY A 809 -35.26 -21.58 -7.54
C GLY A 809 -33.96 -21.41 -8.32
N PRO A 810 -33.98 -21.51 -9.66
CA PRO A 810 -32.78 -21.45 -10.49
C PRO A 810 -32.11 -20.08 -10.31
N ALA A 811 -30.91 -20.07 -9.71
CA ALA A 811 -30.07 -18.89 -9.65
C ALA A 811 -29.69 -18.49 -11.09
N ALA A 812 -30.18 -17.32 -11.49
CA ALA A 812 -29.84 -16.70 -12.75
C ALA A 812 -28.32 -16.55 -12.89
N ALA A 813 -27.82 -16.90 -14.07
CA ALA A 813 -26.43 -16.72 -14.47
C ALA A 813 -26.01 -15.25 -14.32
N VAL A 814 -25.11 -14.98 -13.39
CA VAL A 814 -24.27 -13.79 -13.43
C VAL A 814 -23.00 -14.21 -14.18
N SER A 815 -22.88 -13.74 -15.42
CA SER A 815 -21.66 -13.90 -16.21
C SER A 815 -20.53 -13.09 -15.56
N PRO A 816 -19.32 -13.63 -15.36
CA PRO A 816 -18.18 -12.82 -14.95
C PRO A 816 -17.84 -11.82 -16.06
N SER A 817 -17.78 -10.54 -15.71
CA SER A 817 -17.30 -9.49 -16.59
C SER A 817 -15.81 -9.65 -16.88
N SER A 818 -15.45 -9.34 -18.12
CA SER A 818 -14.20 -9.68 -18.79
C SER A 818 -13.08 -8.65 -18.61
N ASP A 819 -12.62 -8.37 -17.38
CA ASP A 819 -11.56 -7.34 -17.20
C ASP A 819 -10.51 -7.58 -16.09
N ALA A 820 -10.20 -8.85 -15.79
CA ALA A 820 -9.05 -9.19 -14.94
C ALA A 820 -8.12 -10.21 -15.64
N ALA A 821 -7.65 -9.85 -16.83
CA ALA A 821 -6.59 -10.57 -17.53
C ALA A 821 -5.34 -9.71 -17.63
N ARG A 822 -4.52 -9.73 -16.57
CA ARG A 822 -3.05 -9.58 -16.65
C ARG A 822 -2.41 -9.71 -15.26
N GLY A 823 -1.67 -10.80 -15.05
CA GLY A 823 -0.70 -10.93 -13.96
C GLY A 823 -1.11 -11.85 -12.81
N ALA A 824 -1.15 -13.16 -13.04
CA ALA A 824 -1.05 -14.13 -11.95
C ALA A 824 -0.04 -15.20 -12.35
N VAL A 825 1.05 -15.25 -11.59
CA VAL A 825 2.11 -16.26 -11.64
C VAL A 825 1.49 -17.63 -11.41
N ALA A 826 1.87 -18.62 -12.23
CA ALA A 826 1.38 -19.99 -12.14
C ALA A 826 1.71 -20.60 -10.77
N ALA A 827 0.67 -20.80 -9.94
CA ALA A 827 0.74 -21.67 -8.78
C ALA A 827 0.98 -23.12 -9.24
N PRO A 828 1.71 -23.94 -8.47
CA PRO A 828 2.00 -25.31 -8.84
C PRO A 828 0.71 -26.11 -9.04
N ALA A 829 0.71 -26.97 -10.07
CA ALA A 829 -0.42 -27.79 -10.47
C ALA A 829 -1.12 -28.42 -9.26
N GLN A 830 -2.33 -27.94 -8.97
CA GLN A 830 -3.21 -28.54 -7.98
C GLN A 830 -3.48 -29.97 -8.40
N ALA A 831 -3.13 -30.92 -7.54
CA ALA A 831 -3.49 -32.32 -7.68
C ALA A 831 -5.00 -32.46 -7.98
N ASP A 832 -5.36 -33.35 -8.90
CA ASP A 832 -6.73 -33.64 -9.32
C ASP A 832 -7.72 -33.74 -8.14
N PHE A 833 -8.51 -32.67 -7.93
CA PHE A 833 -9.60 -32.62 -6.96
C PHE A 833 -10.96 -33.06 -7.56
N ARG A 834 -10.98 -33.90 -8.61
CA ARG A 834 -12.21 -34.30 -9.33
C ARG A 834 -12.95 -35.51 -8.75
N GLY A 835 -12.70 -35.87 -7.47
CA GLY A 835 -13.42 -36.94 -6.75
C GLY A 835 -14.60 -36.49 -5.88
N PHE A 836 -14.88 -35.19 -5.77
CA PHE A 836 -15.88 -34.63 -4.84
C PHE A 836 -17.26 -34.35 -5.46
N ALA A 837 -17.49 -34.69 -6.74
CA ALA A 837 -18.70 -34.30 -7.47
C ALA A 837 -20.01 -34.86 -6.89
N GLU A 838 -19.96 -35.87 -6.01
CA GLU A 838 -21.11 -36.32 -5.21
C GLU A 838 -20.69 -36.52 -3.74
N VAL A 839 -20.34 -35.48 -3.00
CA VAL A 839 -20.43 -35.51 -1.53
C VAL A 839 -21.78 -34.92 -1.14
N THR A 840 -22.73 -35.78 -0.75
CA THR A 840 -23.95 -35.32 -0.10
C THR A 840 -23.65 -35.09 1.37
N LEU A 841 -23.41 -33.84 1.76
CA LEU A 841 -23.40 -33.45 3.17
C LEU A 841 -24.80 -33.73 3.73
N ALA A 842 -24.89 -34.50 4.80
CA ALA A 842 -26.13 -34.55 5.56
C ALA A 842 -26.45 -33.14 6.05
N ALA A 843 -27.68 -32.67 5.88
CA ALA A 843 -28.09 -31.32 6.28
C ALA A 843 -27.94 -31.05 7.80
N ALA A 844 -27.78 -32.10 8.60
CA ALA A 844 -27.57 -32.03 10.04
C ALA A 844 -26.08 -32.20 10.40
N SER A 845 -25.56 -31.34 11.27
CA SER A 845 -24.28 -31.57 11.94
C SER A 845 -24.37 -32.78 12.87
N LEU A 846 -23.21 -33.37 13.18
CA LEU A 846 -23.12 -34.55 14.03
C LEU A 846 -23.60 -34.22 15.45
N ALA A 847 -24.80 -34.68 15.78
CA ALA A 847 -25.34 -34.59 17.13
C ALA A 847 -24.70 -35.65 18.04
N LEU A 848 -24.33 -35.22 19.25
CA LEU A 848 -23.88 -36.13 20.32
C LEU A 848 -25.11 -36.66 21.05
N THR A 849 -25.14 -37.98 21.28
CA THR A 849 -26.28 -38.62 21.94
C THR A 849 -26.31 -38.27 23.43
N PRO A 850 -27.45 -38.42 24.13
CA PRO A 850 -27.49 -38.27 25.59
C PRO A 850 -26.50 -39.19 26.33
N GLU A 851 -26.18 -40.35 25.75
CA GLU A 851 -25.15 -41.27 26.25
C GLU A 851 -23.73 -40.69 26.07
N ASP A 852 -23.43 -40.10 24.91
CA ASP A 852 -22.16 -39.39 24.71
C ASP A 852 -21.99 -38.26 25.72
N LEU A 853 -23.05 -37.46 25.95
CA LEU A 853 -23.01 -36.34 26.89
C LEU A 853 -22.75 -36.79 28.33
N ARG A 854 -23.27 -37.96 28.74
CA ARG A 854 -22.93 -38.56 30.05
C ARG A 854 -21.48 -39.04 30.09
N LEU A 855 -21.00 -39.64 29.00
CA LEU A 855 -19.63 -40.14 28.92
C LEU A 855 -18.59 -39.01 28.94
N LEU A 856 -18.93 -37.81 28.43
CA LEU A 856 -18.11 -36.60 28.54
C LEU A 856 -17.76 -36.28 30.01
N GLU A 857 -18.68 -36.50 30.96
CA GLU A 857 -18.45 -36.25 32.39
C GLU A 857 -17.42 -37.22 32.99
N VAL A 858 -17.38 -38.45 32.48
CA VAL A 858 -16.45 -39.50 32.91
C VAL A 858 -15.06 -39.26 32.35
N VAL A 859 -14.94 -38.85 31.09
CA VAL A 859 -13.63 -38.62 30.44
C VAL A 859 -13.03 -37.25 30.75
N ALA A 860 -13.82 -36.30 31.28
CA ALA A 860 -13.36 -34.96 31.62
C ALA A 860 -12.07 -34.90 32.46
N PRO A 861 -11.83 -35.75 33.48
CA PRO A 861 -10.57 -35.76 34.23
C PRO A 861 -9.32 -36.04 33.38
N LEU A 862 -9.46 -36.76 32.25
CA LEU A 862 -8.34 -37.11 31.36
C LEU A 862 -7.91 -35.92 30.50
N VAL A 863 -8.88 -35.15 30.00
CA VAL A 863 -8.68 -34.11 28.96
C VAL A 863 -8.89 -32.69 29.49
N GLY A 864 -9.47 -32.55 30.67
CA GLY A 864 -9.93 -31.32 31.29
C GLY A 864 -8.88 -30.52 32.05
N SER A 865 -7.58 -30.75 31.82
CA SER A 865 -6.55 -29.93 32.48
C SER A 865 -6.35 -28.56 31.81
N SER A 866 -6.86 -28.36 30.59
CA SER A 866 -6.89 -27.05 29.94
C SER A 866 -8.05 -26.95 28.93
N PRO A 867 -8.61 -25.75 28.70
CA PRO A 867 -9.68 -25.56 27.71
C PRO A 867 -9.30 -26.04 26.30
N GLN A 868 -8.07 -25.77 25.87
CA GLN A 868 -7.59 -26.17 24.55
C GLN A 868 -7.55 -27.69 24.38
N ARG A 869 -7.13 -28.43 25.42
CA ARG A 869 -7.10 -29.89 25.39
C ARG A 869 -8.51 -30.49 25.35
N ALA A 870 -9.43 -29.95 26.14
CA ALA A 870 -10.83 -30.37 26.13
C ALA A 870 -11.48 -30.16 24.75
N LYS A 871 -11.29 -28.98 24.14
CA LYS A 871 -11.76 -28.68 22.77
C LYS A 871 -11.12 -29.59 21.73
N ARG A 872 -9.80 -29.81 21.81
CA ARG A 872 -9.07 -30.73 20.92
C ARG A 872 -9.63 -32.14 21.01
N PHE A 873 -9.83 -32.67 22.21
CA PHE A 873 -10.45 -33.97 22.42
C PHE A 873 -11.83 -34.05 21.76
N LEU A 874 -12.69 -33.07 22.00
CA LEU A 874 -14.06 -33.08 21.47
C LEU A 874 -14.08 -32.99 19.94
N ASN A 875 -13.26 -32.12 19.35
CA ASN A 875 -13.13 -32.01 17.90
C ASN A 875 -12.58 -33.30 17.28
N LEU A 876 -11.59 -33.91 17.94
CA LEU A 876 -11.01 -35.16 17.51
C LEU A 876 -12.03 -36.31 17.55
N TYR A 877 -12.76 -36.41 18.66
CA TYR A 877 -13.85 -37.38 18.82
C TYR A 877 -14.93 -37.18 17.75
N ARG A 878 -15.35 -35.93 17.50
CA ARG A 878 -16.32 -35.60 16.44
C ARG A 878 -15.86 -36.05 15.06
N VAL A 879 -14.61 -35.79 14.69
CA VAL A 879 -14.03 -36.24 13.41
C VAL A 879 -14.00 -37.77 13.33
N MET A 880 -13.61 -38.44 14.41
CA MET A 880 -13.56 -39.91 14.47
C MET A 880 -14.94 -40.52 14.40
N LYS A 881 -15.91 -39.95 15.12
CA LYS A 881 -17.30 -40.38 15.13
C LYS A 881 -17.95 -40.14 13.77
N ALA A 882 -17.75 -38.98 13.14
CA ALA A 882 -18.24 -38.69 11.78
C ALA A 882 -17.70 -39.70 10.75
N ARG A 883 -16.44 -40.12 10.89
CA ARG A 883 -15.85 -41.17 10.07
C ARG A 883 -16.42 -42.57 10.37
N SER A 884 -16.80 -42.85 11.62
CA SER A 884 -17.33 -44.14 12.05
C SER A 884 -18.84 -44.30 11.84
N VAL A 885 -19.61 -43.23 11.60
CA VAL A 885 -21.07 -43.27 11.34
C VAL A 885 -21.45 -44.17 10.15
N GLY A 886 -20.51 -44.49 9.26
CA GLY A 886 -20.71 -45.48 8.18
C GLY A 886 -20.60 -46.96 8.60
N GLU A 887 -19.96 -47.27 9.73
CA GLU A 887 -19.51 -48.62 10.14
C GLU A 887 -19.84 -49.00 11.60
N ALA A 888 -20.13 -48.06 12.50
CA ALA A 888 -20.28 -48.29 13.95
C ALA A 888 -21.64 -47.83 14.54
N ALA A 889 -21.94 -48.27 15.76
CA ALA A 889 -23.16 -47.92 16.50
C ALA A 889 -23.27 -46.41 16.80
N PRO A 890 -24.50 -45.86 16.99
CA PRO A 890 -24.73 -44.43 17.27
C PRO A 890 -23.98 -43.88 18.50
N HIS A 891 -23.65 -44.76 19.44
CA HIS A 891 -22.81 -44.53 20.61
C HIS A 891 -21.71 -45.60 20.66
N ASP A 892 -20.46 -45.18 20.76
CA ASP A 892 -19.28 -46.06 20.85
C ASP A 892 -18.38 -45.58 22.00
N PRO A 893 -18.53 -46.16 23.21
CA PRO A 893 -17.78 -45.73 24.38
C PRO A 893 -16.28 -46.04 24.25
N ALA A 894 -15.91 -47.10 23.53
CA ALA A 894 -14.51 -47.47 23.33
C ALA A 894 -13.78 -46.40 22.50
N LEU A 895 -14.41 -45.90 21.44
CA LEU A 895 -13.87 -44.81 20.62
C LEU A 895 -13.66 -43.53 21.43
N MET A 896 -14.63 -43.10 22.25
CA MET A 896 -14.49 -41.89 23.07
C MET A 896 -13.39 -42.05 24.11
N VAL A 897 -13.35 -43.18 24.81
CA VAL A 897 -12.37 -43.44 25.88
C VAL A 897 -10.95 -43.51 25.32
N VAL A 898 -10.71 -44.25 24.23
CA VAL A 898 -9.37 -44.29 23.63
C VAL A 898 -8.94 -42.91 23.12
N THR A 899 -9.87 -42.11 22.58
CA THR A 899 -9.59 -40.74 22.13
C THR A 899 -9.19 -39.86 23.32
N ALA A 900 -9.92 -39.94 24.44
CA ALA A 900 -9.61 -39.20 25.65
C ALA A 900 -8.27 -39.61 26.27
N LEU A 901 -7.97 -40.90 26.31
CA LEU A 901 -6.71 -41.44 26.84
C LEU A 901 -5.51 -41.01 25.98
N VAL A 902 -5.62 -41.07 24.65
CA VAL A 902 -4.55 -40.64 23.74
C VAL A 902 -4.35 -39.13 23.76
N VAL A 903 -5.42 -38.33 23.91
CA VAL A 903 -5.29 -36.87 24.05
C VAL A 903 -4.75 -36.46 25.42
N GLY A 904 -5.17 -37.14 26.48
CA GLY A 904 -4.72 -36.90 27.85
C GLY A 904 -3.28 -37.33 28.10
N PHE A 905 -2.87 -38.46 27.52
CA PHE A 905 -1.56 -39.09 27.71
C PHE A 905 -0.93 -39.56 26.38
N PRO A 906 -0.55 -38.62 25.49
CA PRO A 906 -0.13 -38.94 24.12
C PRO A 906 1.14 -39.78 24.02
N THR A 907 2.00 -39.78 25.04
CA THR A 907 3.27 -40.54 25.08
C THR A 907 3.12 -41.91 25.74
N VAL A 908 2.35 -42.00 26.82
CA VAL A 908 2.25 -43.20 27.67
C VAL A 908 1.25 -44.20 27.08
N VAL A 909 0.05 -43.74 26.71
CA VAL A 909 -1.06 -44.64 26.33
C VAL A 909 -0.80 -45.42 25.04
N PRO A 910 -0.29 -44.84 23.94
CA PRO A 910 -0.05 -45.62 22.72
C PRO A 910 0.97 -46.75 22.90
N ALA A 911 2.01 -46.53 23.71
CA ALA A 911 3.02 -47.53 24.02
C ALA A 911 2.47 -48.61 24.96
N ALA A 912 1.80 -48.21 26.05
CA ALA A 912 1.22 -49.13 27.02
C ALA A 912 0.10 -50.00 26.40
N LEU A 913 -0.70 -49.44 25.47
CA LEU A 913 -1.79 -50.16 24.83
C LEU A 913 -1.29 -51.17 23.78
N ALA A 914 -0.13 -50.91 23.16
CA ALA A 914 0.52 -51.86 22.25
C ALA A 914 1.12 -53.07 23.00
N ALA A 915 1.58 -52.87 24.24
CA ALA A 915 2.20 -53.91 25.07
C ALA A 915 1.19 -54.72 25.93
N ALA A 916 -0.06 -54.27 26.04
CA ALA A 916 -1.06 -54.88 26.92
C ALA A 916 -1.67 -56.20 26.39
N GLU A 917 -2.19 -57.04 27.28
CA GLU A 917 -2.96 -58.23 26.89
C GLU A 917 -4.39 -57.84 26.47
N GLU A 918 -4.94 -58.48 25.44
CA GLU A 918 -6.21 -58.08 24.82
C GLU A 918 -7.44 -58.26 25.72
N ALA A 919 -7.42 -59.30 26.55
CA ALA A 919 -8.54 -59.65 27.42
C ALA A 919 -8.58 -58.83 28.73
N THR A 920 -7.55 -58.04 29.04
CA THR A 920 -7.48 -57.29 30.29
C THR A 920 -8.58 -56.21 30.35
N PRO A 921 -9.35 -56.14 31.45
CA PRO A 921 -10.30 -55.05 31.68
C PRO A 921 -9.60 -53.68 31.74
N ILE A 922 -10.23 -52.62 31.21
CA ILE A 922 -9.63 -51.27 31.19
C ILE A 922 -9.22 -50.81 32.59
N ARG A 923 -10.03 -51.06 33.62
CA ARG A 923 -9.72 -50.67 35.01
C ARG A 923 -8.39 -51.25 35.47
N GLU A 924 -8.23 -52.57 35.33
CA GLU A 924 -7.02 -53.28 35.72
C GLU A 924 -5.80 -52.80 34.93
N TRP A 925 -5.96 -52.61 33.61
CA TRP A 925 -4.89 -52.11 32.75
C TRP A 925 -4.46 -50.68 33.13
N LEU A 926 -5.40 -49.76 33.40
CA LEU A 926 -5.07 -48.40 33.80
C LEU A 926 -4.35 -48.34 35.14
N GLU A 927 -4.79 -49.16 36.12
CA GLU A 927 -4.18 -49.23 37.45
C GLU A 927 -2.75 -49.79 37.42
N THR A 928 -2.48 -50.76 36.54
CA THR A 928 -1.19 -51.48 36.48
C THR A 928 -0.19 -50.87 35.50
N ALA A 929 -0.64 -50.46 34.31
CA ALA A 929 0.25 -50.06 33.21
C ALA A 929 0.34 -48.55 32.99
N VAL A 930 -0.67 -47.77 33.37
CA VAL A 930 -0.75 -46.32 33.07
C VAL A 930 -0.55 -45.45 34.31
N ARG A 931 -1.16 -45.81 35.45
CA ARG A 931 -1.16 -45.01 36.69
C ARG A 931 0.24 -44.63 37.18
N GLY A 932 1.22 -45.53 37.07
CA GLY A 932 2.60 -45.29 37.51
C GLY A 932 3.46 -44.47 36.55
N GLN A 933 3.00 -44.25 35.31
CA GLN A 933 3.73 -43.55 34.25
C GLN A 933 3.04 -42.24 33.82
N ALA A 934 1.85 -41.98 34.33
CA ALA A 934 0.99 -40.83 34.01
C ALA A 934 0.63 -40.04 35.28
N ASP A 935 -0.13 -38.95 35.11
CA ASP A 935 -0.65 -38.14 36.23
C ASP A 935 -1.69 -38.97 37.03
N PRO A 936 -1.38 -39.42 38.26
CA PRO A 936 -2.25 -40.33 39.00
C PRO A 936 -3.60 -39.70 39.33
N ALA A 937 -3.66 -38.37 39.53
CA ALA A 937 -4.91 -37.68 39.88
C ALA A 937 -5.94 -37.75 38.75
N ARG A 938 -5.49 -37.69 37.49
CA ARG A 938 -6.37 -37.80 36.32
C ARG A 938 -6.84 -39.22 36.07
N VAL A 939 -5.94 -40.19 36.26
CA VAL A 939 -6.27 -41.62 36.14
C VAL A 939 -7.28 -42.00 37.24
N ASP A 940 -7.02 -41.61 38.48
CA ASP A 940 -7.91 -41.89 39.62
C ASP A 940 -9.27 -41.19 39.45
N GLY A 941 -9.27 -39.94 38.96
CA GLY A 941 -10.50 -39.21 38.63
C GLY A 941 -11.35 -39.91 37.57
N PHE A 942 -10.72 -40.48 36.53
CA PHE A 942 -11.40 -41.28 35.51
C PHE A 942 -11.93 -42.60 36.10
N LEU A 943 -11.09 -43.34 36.85
CA LEU A 943 -11.45 -44.63 37.46
C LEU A 943 -12.61 -44.51 38.47
N ALA A 944 -12.71 -43.38 39.16
CA ALA A 944 -13.83 -43.04 40.04
C ALA A 944 -15.13 -42.79 39.26
N GLY A 945 -15.05 -42.20 38.06
CA GLY A 945 -16.20 -41.98 37.18
C GLY A 945 -16.72 -43.25 36.49
N LEU A 946 -15.87 -44.27 36.32
CA LEU A 946 -16.24 -45.54 35.67
C LEU A 946 -17.32 -46.33 36.43
N THR A 947 -17.47 -46.14 37.73
CA THR A 947 -18.47 -46.87 38.54
C THR A 947 -19.91 -46.46 38.23
N GLY A 948 -20.12 -45.29 37.62
CA GLY A 948 -21.44 -44.76 37.26
C GLY A 948 -21.91 -45.05 35.82
N VAL A 949 -21.08 -45.67 34.98
CA VAL A 949 -21.40 -45.97 33.57
C VAL A 949 -21.06 -47.44 33.23
N PRO A 950 -22.04 -48.37 33.31
CA PRO A 950 -21.82 -49.81 33.17
C PRO A 950 -21.15 -50.24 31.86
N ASP A 951 -21.48 -49.55 30.76
CA ASP A 951 -20.99 -49.87 29.42
C ASP A 951 -19.49 -49.63 29.24
N VAL A 952 -18.88 -48.77 30.07
CA VAL A 952 -17.45 -48.47 30.03
C VAL A 952 -16.67 -49.40 30.96
N GLY A 953 -17.25 -49.77 32.11
CA GLY A 953 -16.64 -50.64 33.10
C GLY A 953 -16.40 -52.08 32.61
N THR A 954 -17.08 -52.50 31.53
CA THR A 954 -16.96 -53.83 30.91
C THR A 954 -16.02 -53.86 29.71
N LEU A 955 -15.48 -52.71 29.28
CA LEU A 955 -14.57 -52.64 28.15
C LEU A 955 -13.22 -53.31 28.46
N THR A 956 -12.63 -53.89 27.43
CA THR A 956 -11.31 -54.52 27.46
C THR A 956 -10.29 -53.73 26.63
N VAL A 957 -9.02 -54.03 26.82
CA VAL A 957 -7.91 -53.52 25.98
C VAL A 957 -8.15 -53.79 24.50
N ALA A 958 -8.72 -54.95 24.13
CA ALA A 958 -9.06 -55.28 22.75
C ALA A 958 -9.99 -54.24 22.09
N ALA A 959 -11.03 -53.81 22.82
CA ALA A 959 -11.99 -52.82 22.33
C ALA A 959 -11.33 -51.45 22.08
N LEU A 960 -10.42 -51.02 22.97
CA LEU A 960 -9.65 -49.78 22.75
C LEU A 960 -8.67 -49.90 21.59
N ARG A 961 -7.99 -51.06 21.48
CA ARG A 961 -6.98 -51.31 20.45
C ARG A 961 -7.57 -51.31 19.04
N GLN A 962 -8.81 -51.76 18.86
CA GLN A 962 -9.50 -51.73 17.58
C GLN A 962 -9.55 -50.32 16.98
N HIS A 963 -9.73 -49.28 17.81
CA HIS A 963 -9.80 -47.89 17.36
C HIS A 963 -8.44 -47.17 17.39
N LEU A 964 -7.41 -47.75 17.99
CA LEU A 964 -6.08 -47.13 18.10
C LEU A 964 -5.47 -46.73 16.74
N PRO A 965 -5.53 -47.55 15.65
CA PRO A 965 -5.00 -47.14 14.34
C PRO A 965 -5.73 -45.91 13.76
N LEU A 966 -7.02 -45.77 14.05
CA LEU A 966 -7.80 -44.59 13.67
C LEU A 966 -7.36 -43.38 14.50
N VAL A 967 -7.26 -43.54 15.83
CA VAL A 967 -6.95 -42.45 16.75
C VAL A 967 -5.52 -41.94 16.59
N ARG A 968 -4.56 -42.85 16.43
CA ARG A 968 -3.13 -42.55 16.29
C ARG A 968 -2.81 -41.69 15.08
N ARG A 969 -3.58 -41.80 13.98
CA ARG A 969 -3.38 -40.98 12.77
C ARG A 969 -3.63 -39.48 13.00
N PHE A 970 -4.38 -39.15 14.04
CA PHE A 970 -4.71 -37.77 14.40
C PHE A 970 -4.15 -37.37 15.78
N ALA A 971 -3.41 -38.28 16.42
CA ALA A 971 -2.64 -38.00 17.62
C ALA A 971 -1.28 -37.39 17.25
N TRP A 972 -0.64 -36.70 18.20
CA TRP A 972 0.70 -36.15 17.97
C TRP A 972 1.69 -37.30 17.66
N PRO A 973 2.50 -37.23 16.59
CA PRO A 973 3.51 -38.26 16.32
C PRO A 973 4.57 -38.16 17.42
N VAL A 974 4.52 -39.09 18.38
CA VAL A 974 5.59 -39.23 19.37
C VAL A 974 6.72 -39.97 18.67
N PRO A 975 7.93 -39.41 18.56
CA PRO A 975 9.07 -40.15 18.04
C PRO A 975 9.23 -41.40 18.91
N THR A 976 9.21 -42.58 18.29
CA THR A 976 9.66 -43.79 18.96
C THR A 976 11.10 -43.53 19.37
N LEU A 977 11.34 -43.38 20.68
CA LEU A 977 12.70 -43.46 21.20
C LEU A 977 13.32 -44.74 20.62
N PRO A 978 14.56 -44.68 20.09
CA PRO A 978 15.23 -45.90 19.65
C PRO A 978 15.17 -46.89 20.80
N SER A 979 14.72 -48.12 20.50
CA SER A 979 14.72 -49.20 21.48
C SER A 979 16.12 -49.30 22.12
N PRO A 980 16.21 -49.53 23.44
CA PRO A 980 17.48 -49.53 24.17
C PRO A 980 18.50 -50.50 23.58
#